data_AF-A0A812Q6V8-F1
#
_entry.id   AF-A0A812Q6V8-F1
#
_cell.length_a   1.000
_cell.length_b   1.000
_cell.length_c   1.000
_cell.angle_alpha   90.00
_cell.angle_beta   90.00
_cell.angle_gamma   90.00
#
_symmetry.space_group_name_H-M   'P 1'
#
loop_
_entity.id
_entity.type
_entity.pdbx_description
1 polymer ?
#
loop_
_entity_poly.entity_id
_entity_poly.type
_entity_poly.pdbx_seq_one_letter_code
_entity_poly.pdbx_strand_id
1 'polypeptide(L)'
;MRAPEDPDLDEDEQPTWNIWVLNREEGTLNRAIVSDIVAEDGHDIAPQFMPDGRLVFASTRQRQSKAILLDEGKPQFSAFDEDRDEEALTLHVMNPDGTEIQQITYNASSDLDPTIMSDGRVVYSRWDNVAGRDRISLYRANPDGTDMELLYGVHSHDTGPDGQNIEFVEPTELPDGRLLVMMRPPGQQSRLGALPVAIDVNNYVEHDQPTFASAGLLTDAQEILIPGDLSLDESEPALQGRYAHISPLNDGTERLITAWSQCRLLDTTSDPQNPVIVPCTEENLANVNMVEADPLYGVWMNDPLENTQQPIVLGEEGFAISDVVVMESRISPPVILDKTAGIDLDPDLVSEAVGVLHIRSVYDFDGTPSLDIASLADPGQATAAERPARFLRIVKSVSFPDDDILDIDNAAFGRSQAQLMREIIGYAPIEPDGSVKVKVPANIAFWVDVLDAQGRRVSPRHNNWMQVRPGEEMTCNGCHTPTSELPHGRRDAEAPSANLGAAVDGSPFPNTEPALFANTGETMAEVITRINGIPSPNVDLRYDDLWTDPSVRAKDLSFSYNYADLSTTPPVDPGCVSNWNAGCRITINYIDHVHPIWSVDRQILDVDGITVLSDDTCTSCHADVDAAAMPMVPAAQLDLGDGPSVDEADQLKSYRELLFNDNQQELVDGALQDILVQATDGNGNLLFETDEDGNLVLDINGDPIPILESVNQVPSLNVAGALLSPRFFSRFAAGGTHAGRLTDAELKLLSEWIDIGGQYYNNPFDVNAWTVFEKYQPKVLVSDPYLELRTGPGRGYPIFYVAGQGDEVVMLKRRTDWFKVRTPRDKEGWVHISEMQHTLDLDGEQIDFGALGLDDFSKRRWEMGFNGGDFNGASSLSGYLGYALTPNITVQLEGTQILGDFSDGVMGTANILMYPFPKWRLSPYFTIGTGIIKTQPQTTIVAAEDREDEIVHAGVGANLYLSDRFMLRMEYKRHTVLTSRDDNEEIDQWKAAYAADPGELELEPLLVREPERREVEVDDLDSEDFEIGVFSGVMNVEDFGSDTVTGIRAAYHVTEDFFVEAVYGKTTLGQTSFELLSGGAPLLSDDERDMQYYNVSLGWNIFPGEAFVGRRWAFKGSLYVIAGAGSTEFGGDDRFTINAGVGYRLIATDWLAFHVDVRDHFFESDLLGTMENKHNIEFSGGLTFFF
;
A
#
# COMPACT_ATOMS: atom_id res chain seq x y z
N MET A 1 -13.87 -1.32 16.87
CA MET A 1 -14.02 -2.03 18.18
C MET A 1 -14.41 -3.50 17.92
N ARG A 2 -13.45 -4.41 17.76
CA ARG A 2 -13.70 -5.85 17.64
C ARG A 2 -13.77 -6.50 19.03
N ALA A 3 -14.51 -7.60 19.19
CA ALA A 3 -14.34 -8.46 20.35
C ALA A 3 -12.89 -8.98 20.38
N PRO A 4 -12.29 -9.27 21.55
CA PRO A 4 -10.97 -9.89 21.59
C PRO A 4 -10.98 -11.17 20.75
N GLU A 5 -10.07 -11.27 19.79
CA GLU A 5 -9.94 -12.46 18.95
C GLU A 5 -9.61 -13.66 19.82
N ASP A 6 -10.38 -14.73 19.66
CA ASP A 6 -10.00 -16.03 20.19
C ASP A 6 -9.00 -16.66 19.20
N PRO A 7 -7.71 -16.78 19.54
CA PRO A 7 -6.71 -17.31 18.61
C PRO A 7 -6.95 -18.79 18.26
N ASP A 8 -7.87 -19.46 18.97
CA ASP A 8 -8.27 -20.84 18.71
C ASP A 8 -9.48 -20.96 17.76
N LEU A 9 -10.10 -19.84 17.32
CA LEU A 9 -11.25 -19.80 16.42
C LEU A 9 -10.88 -19.22 15.04
N ASP A 10 -11.45 -19.79 13.98
CA ASP A 10 -11.39 -19.19 12.64
C ASP A 10 -12.19 -17.87 12.61
N GLU A 11 -11.95 -17.01 11.63
CA GLU A 11 -12.55 -15.67 11.55
C GLU A 11 -14.09 -15.68 11.52
N ASP A 12 -14.69 -16.64 10.81
CA ASP A 12 -16.14 -16.85 10.74
C ASP A 12 -16.73 -17.49 12.00
N GLU A 13 -15.88 -17.94 12.92
CA GLU A 13 -16.25 -18.47 14.23
C GLU A 13 -16.02 -17.45 15.37
N GLN A 14 -15.41 -16.30 15.07
CA GLN A 14 -15.20 -15.24 16.05
C GLN A 14 -16.54 -14.71 16.58
N PRO A 15 -16.69 -14.52 17.90
CA PRO A 15 -17.95 -14.03 18.47
C PRO A 15 -18.23 -12.59 18.05
N THR A 16 -19.48 -12.28 17.71
CA THR A 16 -19.88 -10.89 17.43
C THR A 16 -20.43 -10.17 18.67
N TRP A 17 -20.40 -8.83 18.62
CA TRP A 17 -21.04 -8.00 19.62
C TRP A 17 -22.57 -8.10 19.50
N ASN A 18 -23.22 -8.29 20.65
CA ASN A 18 -24.63 -8.64 20.73
C ASN A 18 -25.38 -7.74 21.72
N ILE A 19 -26.65 -7.45 21.44
CA ILE A 19 -27.51 -6.64 22.33
C ILE A 19 -28.26 -7.52 23.32
N TRP A 20 -28.22 -7.14 24.60
CA TRP A 20 -28.92 -7.81 25.69
C TRP A 20 -29.85 -6.84 26.42
N VAL A 21 -31.03 -7.34 26.82
CA VAL A 21 -32.04 -6.59 27.56
C VAL A 21 -32.18 -7.17 28.97
N LEU A 22 -31.89 -6.35 29.98
CA LEU A 22 -32.06 -6.68 31.39
C LEU A 22 -33.41 -6.15 31.89
N ASN A 23 -34.31 -7.05 32.28
CA ASN A 23 -35.49 -6.70 33.08
C ASN A 23 -35.16 -6.88 34.57
N ARG A 24 -35.00 -5.76 35.28
CA ARG A 24 -34.67 -5.77 36.70
C ARG A 24 -35.79 -6.27 37.60
N GLU A 25 -37.05 -5.99 37.29
CA GLU A 25 -38.19 -6.41 38.11
C GLU A 25 -38.40 -7.92 38.04
N GLU A 26 -38.21 -8.49 36.85
CA GLU A 26 -38.32 -9.94 36.61
C GLU A 26 -37.01 -10.68 36.92
N GLY A 27 -35.87 -9.97 36.99
CA GLY A 27 -34.56 -10.55 37.21
C GLY A 27 -34.07 -11.39 36.03
N THR A 28 -34.46 -11.02 34.80
CA THR A 28 -34.15 -11.77 33.58
C THR A 28 -33.23 -10.97 32.67
N LEU A 29 -32.24 -11.64 32.09
CA LEU A 29 -31.36 -11.11 31.05
C LEU A 29 -31.58 -11.92 29.78
N ASN A 30 -32.04 -11.28 28.71
CA ASN A 30 -32.34 -11.93 27.43
C ASN A 30 -31.53 -11.27 26.31
N ARG A 31 -30.95 -12.06 25.41
CA ARG A 31 -30.40 -11.52 24.16
C ARG A 31 -31.56 -11.00 23.31
N ALA A 32 -31.47 -9.76 22.83
CA ALA A 32 -32.55 -9.14 22.06
C ALA A 32 -32.83 -9.94 20.78
N ILE A 33 -31.78 -10.28 20.04
CA ILE A 33 -31.85 -11.11 18.84
C ILE A 33 -31.72 -12.58 19.25
N VAL A 34 -32.83 -13.32 19.22
CA VAL A 34 -32.87 -14.68 19.76
C VAL A 34 -32.11 -15.70 18.90
N SER A 35 -32.18 -15.58 17.58
CA SER A 35 -31.54 -16.52 16.65
C SER A 35 -30.04 -16.29 16.57
N ASP A 36 -29.21 -17.31 16.83
CA ASP A 36 -27.75 -17.23 16.68
C ASP A 36 -27.36 -16.76 15.27
N ILE A 37 -27.95 -17.34 14.23
CA ILE A 37 -27.66 -16.94 12.84
C ILE A 37 -27.89 -15.45 12.60
N VAL A 38 -29.00 -14.90 13.13
CA VAL A 38 -29.33 -13.49 12.92
C VAL A 38 -28.49 -12.61 13.83
N ALA A 39 -28.17 -13.06 15.04
CA ALA A 39 -27.31 -12.36 15.99
C ALA A 39 -25.91 -12.15 15.41
N GLU A 40 -25.30 -13.21 14.87
CA GLU A 40 -23.93 -13.19 14.34
C GLU A 40 -23.82 -12.57 12.92
N ASP A 41 -24.92 -12.09 12.31
CA ASP A 41 -24.91 -11.38 11.01
C ASP A 41 -24.20 -9.99 11.06
N GLY A 42 -23.74 -9.52 12.22
CA GLY A 42 -23.00 -8.27 12.37
C GLY A 42 -22.63 -7.93 13.81
N HIS A 43 -21.80 -6.90 13.99
CA HIS A 43 -21.42 -6.38 15.32
C HIS A 43 -22.42 -5.32 15.78
N ASP A 44 -23.19 -5.59 16.83
CA ASP A 44 -24.20 -4.67 17.36
C ASP A 44 -23.74 -4.03 18.69
N ILE A 45 -23.58 -2.70 18.71
CA ILE A 45 -23.04 -1.96 19.87
C ILE A 45 -23.87 -0.72 20.23
N ALA A 46 -23.59 -0.16 21.41
CA ALA A 46 -24.16 1.09 21.94
C ALA A 46 -25.71 1.20 21.83
N PRO A 47 -26.48 0.22 22.32
CA PRO A 47 -27.95 0.27 22.24
C PRO A 47 -28.56 1.29 23.20
N GLN A 48 -29.59 2.02 22.74
CA GLN A 48 -30.43 2.91 23.55
C GLN A 48 -31.91 2.64 23.35
N PHE A 49 -32.70 2.74 24.43
CA PHE A 49 -34.16 2.71 24.33
C PHE A 49 -34.72 4.04 23.81
N MET A 50 -35.53 3.95 22.77
CA MET A 50 -36.31 5.05 22.20
C MET A 50 -37.63 5.26 22.97
N PRO A 51 -38.25 6.45 22.89
CA PRO A 51 -39.46 6.76 23.64
C PRO A 51 -40.70 5.92 23.25
N ASP A 52 -40.70 5.35 22.04
CA ASP A 52 -41.74 4.44 21.54
C ASP A 52 -41.54 2.98 21.97
N GLY A 53 -40.44 2.70 22.68
CA GLY A 53 -40.09 1.37 23.17
C GLY A 53 -39.16 0.56 22.25
N ARG A 54 -38.83 1.04 21.05
CA ARG A 54 -37.81 0.42 20.19
C ARG A 54 -36.39 0.67 20.73
N LEU A 55 -35.41 0.01 20.13
CA LEU A 55 -33.98 0.22 20.37
C LEU A 55 -33.36 0.92 19.15
N VAL A 56 -32.47 1.88 19.38
CA VAL A 56 -31.50 2.37 18.37
C VAL A 56 -30.10 1.89 18.76
N PHE A 57 -29.27 1.55 17.79
CA PHE A 57 -27.92 1.00 18.02
C PHE A 57 -27.03 1.17 16.77
N ALA A 58 -25.71 1.08 16.94
CA ALA A 58 -24.76 1.07 15.82
C ALA A 58 -24.45 -0.37 15.42
N SER A 59 -24.37 -0.64 14.11
CA SER A 59 -24.20 -1.99 13.59
C SER A 59 -23.58 -2.08 12.19
N THR A 60 -22.78 -3.14 11.96
CA THR A 60 -22.14 -3.45 10.66
C THR A 60 -23.04 -4.22 9.69
N ARG A 61 -24.28 -4.55 10.09
CA ARG A 61 -25.23 -5.35 9.29
C ARG A 61 -25.48 -4.82 7.88
N GLN A 62 -25.64 -3.50 7.75
CA GLN A 62 -25.81 -2.74 6.50
C GLN A 62 -26.80 -3.36 5.48
N ARG A 63 -27.92 -3.93 5.96
CA ARG A 63 -28.83 -4.73 5.11
C ARG A 63 -29.45 -3.93 3.96
N GLN A 64 -29.76 -2.66 4.17
CA GLN A 64 -30.34 -1.83 3.12
C GLN A 64 -29.27 -1.42 2.10
N SER A 65 -28.05 -1.09 2.54
CA SER A 65 -26.91 -0.84 1.64
C SER A 65 -26.62 -2.06 0.74
N LYS A 66 -26.61 -3.27 1.32
CA LYS A 66 -26.46 -4.55 0.60
C LYS A 66 -27.55 -4.77 -0.46
N ALA A 67 -28.79 -4.37 -0.18
CA ALA A 67 -29.89 -4.47 -1.15
C ALA A 67 -29.71 -3.48 -2.31
N ILE A 68 -29.27 -2.26 -2.03
CA ILE A 68 -29.01 -1.24 -3.04
C ILE A 68 -27.88 -1.66 -3.97
N LEU A 69 -26.81 -2.28 -3.45
CA LEU A 69 -25.74 -2.84 -4.27
C LEU A 69 -26.29 -3.85 -5.30
N LEU A 70 -27.21 -4.71 -4.89
CA LEU A 70 -27.85 -5.67 -5.79
C LEU A 70 -28.71 -4.99 -6.86
N ASP A 71 -29.46 -3.95 -6.50
CA ASP A 71 -30.25 -3.15 -7.44
C ASP A 71 -29.37 -2.38 -8.44
N GLU A 72 -28.14 -2.05 -8.05
CA GLU A 72 -27.09 -1.47 -8.91
C GLU A 72 -26.32 -2.53 -9.74
N GLY A 73 -26.66 -3.82 -9.61
CA GLY A 73 -25.99 -4.90 -10.34
C GLY A 73 -24.64 -5.33 -9.76
N LYS A 74 -24.36 -5.00 -8.49
CA LYS A 74 -23.12 -5.34 -7.77
C LYS A 74 -23.33 -6.48 -6.77
N PRO A 75 -22.27 -7.22 -6.37
CA PRO A 75 -22.34 -8.20 -5.30
C PRO A 75 -22.76 -7.56 -3.97
N GLN A 76 -23.34 -8.37 -3.07
CA GLN A 76 -23.72 -7.91 -1.73
C GLN A 76 -22.58 -8.15 -0.75
N PHE A 77 -22.17 -7.09 -0.04
CA PHE A 77 -21.11 -7.13 0.97
C PHE A 77 -21.33 -6.03 2.01
N SER A 78 -20.74 -6.17 3.20
CA SER A 78 -20.66 -5.05 4.16
C SER A 78 -19.60 -4.08 3.67
N ALA A 79 -19.95 -2.80 3.56
CA ALA A 79 -18.96 -1.80 3.19
C ALA A 79 -17.96 -1.59 4.33
N PHE A 80 -16.68 -1.57 4.01
CA PHE A 80 -15.65 -1.05 4.89
C PHE A 80 -15.73 0.48 4.95
N ASP A 81 -15.17 1.05 6.01
CA ASP A 81 -14.98 2.50 6.14
C ASP A 81 -14.06 3.06 5.04
N GLU A 82 -13.91 4.39 5.02
CA GLU A 82 -13.10 5.06 3.98
C GLU A 82 -11.58 4.83 4.13
N ASP A 83 -11.10 4.31 5.27
CA ASP A 83 -9.71 3.86 5.44
C ASP A 83 -9.49 2.44 4.90
N ARG A 84 -10.59 1.68 4.71
CA ARG A 84 -10.61 0.27 4.31
C ARG A 84 -10.00 -0.66 5.36
N ASP A 85 -10.15 -0.33 6.63
CA ASP A 85 -9.59 -1.13 7.74
C ASP A 85 -10.66 -1.93 8.50
N GLU A 86 -11.87 -1.39 8.70
CA GLU A 86 -12.96 -2.08 9.42
C GLU A 86 -14.31 -1.95 8.68
N GLU A 87 -15.25 -2.86 8.94
CA GLU A 87 -16.65 -2.72 8.48
C GLU A 87 -17.27 -1.44 9.07
N ALA A 88 -17.83 -0.58 8.22
CA ALA A 88 -18.46 0.66 8.67
C ALA A 88 -19.70 0.38 9.55
N LEU A 89 -19.76 1.04 10.71
CA LEU A 89 -20.92 1.00 11.59
C LEU A 89 -21.96 2.01 11.12
N THR A 90 -23.22 1.60 11.00
CA THR A 90 -24.35 2.51 10.72
C THR A 90 -25.45 2.34 11.75
N LEU A 91 -26.28 3.37 11.93
CA LEU A 91 -27.35 3.30 12.91
C LEU A 91 -28.52 2.47 12.40
N HIS A 92 -29.06 1.65 13.30
CA HIS A 92 -30.19 0.77 13.09
C HIS A 92 -31.21 0.93 14.21
N VAL A 93 -32.47 0.64 13.91
CA VAL A 93 -33.55 0.53 14.89
C VAL A 93 -34.18 -0.86 14.88
N MET A 94 -34.67 -1.34 16.02
CA MET A 94 -35.39 -2.62 16.12
C MET A 94 -36.38 -2.65 17.29
N ASN A 95 -37.30 -3.60 17.27
CA ASN A 95 -38.12 -3.92 18.46
C ASN A 95 -37.25 -4.59 19.55
N PRO A 96 -37.59 -4.47 20.85
CA PRO A 96 -36.83 -5.09 21.94
C PRO A 96 -36.71 -6.62 21.88
N ASP A 97 -37.55 -7.27 21.09
CA ASP A 97 -37.52 -8.71 20.82
C ASP A 97 -36.67 -9.11 19.61
N GLY A 98 -35.89 -8.17 19.06
CA GLY A 98 -34.97 -8.37 17.96
C GLY A 98 -35.65 -8.44 16.57
N THR A 99 -36.94 -8.09 16.48
CA THR A 99 -37.66 -8.04 15.20
C THR A 99 -37.60 -6.65 14.55
N GLU A 100 -37.92 -6.57 13.27
CA GLU A 100 -38.03 -5.31 12.49
C GLU A 100 -36.76 -4.45 12.51
N ILE A 101 -35.59 -5.09 12.38
CA ILE A 101 -34.31 -4.38 12.25
C ILE A 101 -34.31 -3.54 10.95
N GLN A 102 -34.10 -2.24 11.08
CA GLN A 102 -34.06 -1.28 9.97
C GLN A 102 -32.83 -0.38 10.07
N GLN A 103 -32.07 -0.25 8.98
CA GLN A 103 -31.00 0.72 8.85
C GLN A 103 -31.57 2.14 8.63
N ILE A 104 -31.03 3.12 9.34
CA ILE A 104 -31.49 4.52 9.31
C ILE A 104 -30.42 5.52 8.88
N THR A 105 -29.13 5.15 8.92
CA THR A 105 -28.03 5.97 8.37
C THR A 105 -27.17 5.21 7.36
N TYR A 106 -26.48 5.96 6.50
CA TYR A 106 -25.83 5.48 5.27
C TYR A 106 -24.49 6.17 5.02
N ASN A 107 -23.78 6.55 6.09
CA ASN A 107 -22.44 7.11 5.99
C ASN A 107 -21.47 6.14 5.27
N ALA A 108 -20.43 6.68 4.62
CA ALA A 108 -19.38 5.86 4.00
C ALA A 108 -18.37 5.33 5.04
N SER A 109 -18.23 6.05 6.16
CA SER A 109 -17.51 5.64 7.37
C SER A 109 -18.52 5.36 8.49
N SER A 110 -18.11 5.44 9.77
CA SER A 110 -18.94 4.99 10.89
C SER A 110 -19.84 6.08 11.52
N ASP A 111 -21.08 5.71 11.85
CA ASP A 111 -21.97 6.42 12.77
C ASP A 111 -22.07 5.64 14.09
N LEU A 112 -21.76 6.29 15.20
CA LEU A 112 -21.44 5.70 16.51
C LEU A 112 -22.24 6.35 17.64
N ASP A 113 -22.27 5.67 18.79
CA ASP A 113 -22.73 6.21 20.08
C ASP A 113 -24.07 6.96 20.04
N PRO A 114 -25.16 6.34 19.53
CA PRO A 114 -26.45 7.02 19.52
C PRO A 114 -26.95 7.29 20.94
N THR A 115 -27.56 8.45 21.14
CA THR A 115 -28.23 8.87 22.38
C THR A 115 -29.56 9.52 22.07
N ILE A 116 -30.53 9.39 22.98
CA ILE A 116 -31.87 9.97 22.81
C ILE A 116 -31.98 11.24 23.64
N MET A 117 -32.20 12.35 22.97
CA MET A 117 -32.37 13.67 23.58
C MET A 117 -33.79 13.85 24.15
N SER A 118 -33.95 14.84 25.03
CA SER A 118 -35.21 15.23 25.67
C SER A 118 -36.28 15.72 24.69
N ASP A 119 -35.89 16.11 23.48
CA ASP A 119 -36.78 16.47 22.37
C ASP A 119 -37.23 15.27 21.50
N GLY A 120 -36.73 14.06 21.81
CA GLY A 120 -37.05 12.81 21.12
C GLY A 120 -36.18 12.50 19.91
N ARG A 121 -35.24 13.37 19.52
CA ARG A 121 -34.29 13.11 18.43
C ARG A 121 -33.11 12.26 18.88
N VAL A 122 -32.47 11.62 17.92
CA VAL A 122 -31.23 10.87 18.12
C VAL A 122 -30.06 11.80 17.87
N VAL A 123 -29.12 11.89 18.82
CA VAL A 123 -27.81 12.51 18.63
C VAL A 123 -26.76 11.41 18.60
N TYR A 124 -25.75 11.54 17.76
CA TYR A 124 -24.76 10.50 17.57
C TYR A 124 -23.44 11.09 17.06
N SER A 125 -22.37 10.32 17.20
CA SER A 125 -21.04 10.66 16.71
C SER A 125 -20.88 10.12 15.29
N ARG A 126 -20.46 10.97 14.35
CA ARG A 126 -20.24 10.59 12.95
C ARG A 126 -18.79 10.78 12.59
N TRP A 127 -18.15 9.70 12.15
CA TRP A 127 -16.84 9.76 11.52
C TRP A 127 -17.00 10.19 10.07
N ASP A 128 -16.57 11.41 9.77
CA ASP A 128 -16.34 11.86 8.41
C ASP A 128 -14.86 11.58 8.10
N ASN A 129 -14.56 10.90 6.99
CA ASN A 129 -13.18 10.67 6.50
C ASN A 129 -13.05 10.98 4.99
N VAL A 130 -14.02 11.72 4.47
CA VAL A 130 -14.11 12.01 3.04
C VAL A 130 -12.98 12.93 2.57
N ALA A 131 -12.20 12.45 1.60
CA ALA A 131 -11.08 13.18 1.00
C ALA A 131 -10.05 13.69 2.03
N GLY A 132 -9.73 12.86 3.03
CA GLY A 132 -8.72 13.12 4.07
C GLY A 132 -9.15 14.11 5.14
N ARG A 133 -10.46 14.37 5.27
CA ARG A 133 -11.04 15.06 6.42
C ARG A 133 -11.37 14.03 7.49
N ASP A 134 -10.36 13.51 8.17
CA ASP A 134 -10.49 12.50 9.24
C ASP A 134 -10.88 13.16 10.56
N ARG A 135 -12.14 12.98 10.98
CA ARG A 135 -12.69 13.55 12.23
C ARG A 135 -14.07 12.97 12.60
N ILE A 136 -14.42 13.00 13.88
CA ILE A 136 -15.69 12.56 14.46
C ILE A 136 -16.46 13.75 15.06
N SER A 137 -17.45 14.25 14.34
CA SER A 137 -18.32 15.36 14.76
C SER A 137 -19.69 14.84 15.21
N LEU A 138 -20.51 15.72 15.82
CA LEU A 138 -21.83 15.36 16.33
C LEU A 138 -22.92 15.67 15.30
N TYR A 139 -23.78 14.70 15.05
CA TYR A 139 -24.95 14.82 14.17
C TYR A 139 -26.22 14.51 14.95
N ARG A 140 -27.36 14.92 14.38
CA ARG A 140 -28.67 14.56 14.89
C ARG A 140 -29.62 14.16 13.77
N ALA A 141 -30.60 13.32 14.08
CA ALA A 141 -31.67 12.93 13.18
C ALA A 141 -32.95 12.57 13.95
N ASN A 142 -34.06 12.43 13.24
CA ASN A 142 -35.25 11.77 13.79
C ASN A 142 -34.98 10.26 13.98
N PRO A 143 -35.76 9.58 14.85
CA PRO A 143 -35.66 8.14 15.06
C PRO A 143 -35.75 7.25 13.80
N ASP A 144 -36.36 7.73 12.72
CA ASP A 144 -36.48 7.01 11.43
C ASP A 144 -35.35 7.32 10.43
N GLY A 145 -34.38 8.15 10.83
CA GLY A 145 -33.24 8.60 10.02
C GLY A 145 -33.53 9.82 9.15
N THR A 146 -34.74 10.40 9.19
CA THR A 146 -35.07 11.64 8.47
C THR A 146 -34.58 12.88 9.22
N ASP A 147 -34.51 14.00 8.53
CA ASP A 147 -34.07 15.30 9.05
C ASP A 147 -32.68 15.22 9.70
N MET A 148 -31.77 14.50 9.04
CA MET A 148 -30.37 14.40 9.45
C MET A 148 -29.65 15.73 9.23
N GLU A 149 -29.00 16.24 10.27
CA GLU A 149 -28.31 17.54 10.27
C GLU A 149 -27.02 17.47 11.08
N LEU A 150 -26.07 18.36 10.76
CA LEU A 150 -24.94 18.63 11.65
C LEU A 150 -25.49 19.20 12.96
N LEU A 151 -24.98 18.71 14.10
CA LEU A 151 -25.27 19.31 15.40
C LEU A 151 -24.14 20.24 15.84
N TYR A 152 -22.90 19.72 15.86
CA TYR A 152 -21.75 20.44 16.42
C TYR A 152 -20.40 19.82 16.00
N GLY A 153 -19.36 20.66 15.84
CA GLY A 153 -17.96 20.24 16.03
C GLY A 153 -17.08 20.18 14.78
N VAL A 154 -17.61 20.44 13.58
CA VAL A 154 -16.89 20.32 12.30
C VAL A 154 -15.60 21.16 12.24
N HIS A 155 -15.54 22.27 12.97
CA HIS A 155 -14.40 23.17 13.08
C HIS A 155 -13.88 23.32 14.52
N SER A 156 -14.18 22.35 15.40
CA SER A 156 -13.86 22.42 16.83
C SER A 156 -12.83 21.37 17.29
N HIS A 157 -12.16 20.69 16.36
CA HIS A 157 -11.30 19.56 16.68
C HIS A 157 -9.96 19.96 17.30
N ASP A 158 -9.51 21.22 17.21
CA ASP A 158 -8.25 21.72 17.80
C ASP A 158 -8.41 22.27 19.23
N THR A 159 -9.47 21.85 19.93
CA THR A 159 -9.87 22.39 21.25
C THR A 159 -9.44 21.54 22.45
N GLY A 160 -8.62 20.50 22.22
CA GLY A 160 -8.04 19.70 23.30
C GLY A 160 -7.05 20.48 24.17
N PRO A 161 -6.65 19.92 25.34
CA PRO A 161 -5.57 20.47 26.15
C PRO A 161 -4.31 20.73 25.31
N ASP A 162 -3.65 21.87 25.50
CA ASP A 162 -2.49 22.33 24.73
C ASP A 162 -2.70 22.44 23.20
N GLY A 163 -3.95 22.51 22.74
CA GLY A 163 -4.30 22.56 21.31
C GLY A 163 -4.18 21.21 20.60
N GLN A 164 -4.26 20.10 21.36
CA GLN A 164 -4.33 18.76 20.78
C GLN A 164 -5.61 18.58 19.97
N ASN A 165 -5.51 17.82 18.88
CA ASN A 165 -6.68 17.38 18.12
C ASN A 165 -7.51 16.41 18.95
N ILE A 166 -8.84 16.58 18.95
CA ILE A 166 -9.80 15.77 19.69
C ILE A 166 -10.96 15.34 18.80
N GLU A 167 -11.66 14.31 19.27
CA GLU A 167 -12.84 13.72 18.68
C GLU A 167 -14.00 13.71 19.69
N PHE A 168 -15.23 13.89 19.19
CA PHE A 168 -16.43 13.97 20.01
C PHE A 168 -17.16 12.63 20.04
N VAL A 169 -17.05 11.88 21.15
CA VAL A 169 -17.68 10.56 21.32
C VAL A 169 -18.59 10.48 22.55
N GLU A 170 -19.42 9.44 22.61
CA GLU A 170 -20.33 9.15 23.73
C GLU A 170 -21.23 10.34 24.18
N PRO A 171 -21.97 11.00 23.26
CA PRO A 171 -22.83 12.13 23.62
C PRO A 171 -23.93 11.71 24.61
N THR A 172 -24.16 12.52 25.63
CA THR A 172 -25.22 12.32 26.63
C THR A 172 -25.79 13.67 27.08
N GLU A 173 -27.11 13.80 27.15
CA GLU A 173 -27.73 15.04 27.63
C GLU A 173 -27.57 15.20 29.16
N LEU A 174 -27.15 16.39 29.58
CA LEU A 174 -27.10 16.79 30.98
C LEU A 174 -28.48 17.25 31.48
N PRO A 175 -28.76 17.18 32.79
CA PRO A 175 -30.04 17.64 33.36
C PRO A 175 -30.36 19.13 33.11
N ASP A 176 -29.35 19.94 32.79
CA ASP A 176 -29.48 21.37 32.47
C ASP A 176 -29.74 21.65 30.97
N GLY A 177 -29.77 20.60 30.13
CA GLY A 177 -30.01 20.67 28.69
C GLY A 177 -28.77 20.90 27.83
N ARG A 178 -27.57 20.96 28.42
CA ARG A 178 -26.30 20.90 27.67
C ARG A 178 -25.97 19.47 27.27
N LEU A 179 -25.07 19.31 26.31
CA LEU A 179 -24.61 18.01 25.86
C LEU A 179 -23.26 17.67 26.50
N LEU A 180 -23.21 16.64 27.34
CA LEU A 180 -21.96 16.02 27.76
C LEU A 180 -21.39 15.20 26.59
N VAL A 181 -20.10 15.35 26.33
CA VAL A 181 -19.35 14.51 25.41
C VAL A 181 -18.04 14.07 26.06
N MET A 182 -17.54 12.92 25.63
CA MET A 182 -16.22 12.44 25.99
C MET A 182 -15.27 12.83 24.85
N MET A 183 -14.40 13.80 25.09
CA MET A 183 -13.36 14.17 24.12
C MET A 183 -12.19 13.21 24.22
N ARG A 184 -11.74 12.67 23.09
CA ARG A 184 -10.59 11.76 22.99
C ARG A 184 -9.65 12.20 21.87
N PRO A 185 -8.32 11.99 21.97
CA PRO A 185 -7.46 12.14 20.80
C PRO A 185 -7.86 11.15 19.70
N PRO A 186 -7.62 11.49 18.41
CA PRO A 186 -7.85 10.55 17.31
C PRO A 186 -6.97 9.30 17.42
N GLY A 187 -7.45 8.20 16.83
CA GLY A 187 -6.74 6.92 16.81
C GLY A 187 -6.94 6.04 18.06
N GLN A 188 -6.22 4.91 18.11
CA GLN A 188 -6.35 3.94 19.20
C GLN A 188 -5.75 4.47 20.51
N GLN A 189 -6.53 4.40 21.59
CA GLN A 189 -6.12 4.79 22.95
C GLN A 189 -5.88 3.53 23.79
N SER A 190 -4.67 3.35 24.31
CA SER A 190 -4.29 2.15 25.07
C SER A 190 -4.78 2.18 26.53
N ARG A 191 -5.04 3.38 27.07
CA ARG A 191 -5.38 3.61 28.48
C ARG A 191 -6.81 4.10 28.68
N LEU A 192 -7.64 4.18 27.64
CA LEU A 192 -9.06 4.58 27.70
C LEU A 192 -9.32 5.94 28.37
N GLY A 193 -8.41 6.92 28.22
CA GLY A 193 -8.58 8.25 28.82
C GLY A 193 -9.43 9.19 27.95
N ALA A 194 -10.35 9.93 28.56
CA ALA A 194 -11.14 10.97 27.90
C ALA A 194 -11.34 12.20 28.79
N LEU A 195 -11.64 13.33 28.15
CA LEU A 195 -11.94 14.60 28.79
C LEU A 195 -13.46 14.85 28.74
N PRO A 196 -14.15 14.88 29.89
CA PRO A 196 -15.58 15.16 29.92
C PRO A 196 -15.87 16.64 29.75
N VAL A 197 -16.59 16.99 28.68
CA VAL A 197 -16.93 18.37 28.35
C VAL A 197 -18.43 18.54 28.19
N ALA A 198 -18.98 19.58 28.81
CA ALA A 198 -20.34 20.04 28.58
C ALA A 198 -20.36 21.07 27.45
N ILE A 199 -21.25 20.90 26.48
CA ILE A 199 -21.37 21.73 25.28
C ILE A 199 -22.76 22.38 25.22
N ASP A 200 -22.82 23.70 25.05
CA ASP A 200 -24.05 24.44 24.75
C ASP A 200 -24.44 24.35 23.26
N VAL A 201 -24.88 23.17 22.85
CA VAL A 201 -25.34 22.92 21.47
C VAL A 201 -26.65 23.66 21.12
N ASN A 202 -27.31 24.33 22.07
CA ASN A 202 -28.52 25.10 21.77
C ASN A 202 -28.17 26.47 21.19
N ASN A 203 -27.05 27.06 21.64
CA ASN A 203 -26.61 28.38 21.22
C ASN A 203 -25.44 28.37 20.25
N TYR A 204 -24.76 27.24 20.06
CA TYR A 204 -23.55 27.12 19.24
C TYR A 204 -23.60 25.93 18.28
N VAL A 205 -22.84 26.04 17.18
CA VAL A 205 -22.56 24.95 16.23
C VAL A 205 -21.08 24.57 16.20
N GLU A 206 -20.20 25.43 16.70
CA GLU A 206 -18.78 25.15 16.93
C GLU A 206 -18.34 25.75 18.26
N HIS A 207 -17.10 25.52 18.67
CA HIS A 207 -16.50 25.99 19.91
C HIS A 207 -16.74 27.49 20.15
N ASP A 208 -16.50 28.31 19.13
CA ASP A 208 -16.59 29.77 19.17
C ASP A 208 -17.62 30.33 18.17
N GLN A 209 -18.34 29.48 17.44
CA GLN A 209 -19.35 29.88 16.46
C GLN A 209 -20.78 29.75 17.02
N PRO A 210 -21.43 30.86 17.42
CA PRO A 210 -22.82 30.84 17.82
C PRO A 210 -23.75 30.59 16.62
N THR A 211 -24.94 30.08 16.92
CA THR A 211 -26.07 30.10 15.98
C THR A 211 -26.41 31.52 15.57
N PHE A 212 -27.08 31.69 14.43
CA PHE A 212 -27.44 33.01 13.91
C PHE A 212 -28.36 33.76 14.88
N ALA A 213 -29.28 33.05 15.56
CA ALA A 213 -30.15 33.64 16.57
C ALA A 213 -29.38 34.14 17.82
N SER A 214 -28.19 33.58 18.07
CA SER A 214 -27.32 33.90 19.21
C SER A 214 -26.06 34.68 18.81
N ALA A 215 -26.03 35.24 17.58
CA ALA A 215 -24.94 36.07 17.07
C ALA A 215 -24.73 37.32 17.97
N GLY A 216 -23.80 37.21 18.92
CA GLY A 216 -23.55 38.25 19.93
C GLY A 216 -23.24 37.70 21.32
N LEU A 217 -23.37 36.39 21.55
CA LEU A 217 -22.72 35.75 22.69
C LEU A 217 -21.19 35.85 22.55
N LEU A 218 -20.50 35.97 23.68
CA LEU A 218 -19.04 36.20 23.77
C LEU A 218 -18.34 35.11 24.60
N THR A 219 -19.02 34.01 24.86
CA THR A 219 -18.50 32.87 25.62
C THR A 219 -18.31 31.69 24.68
N ASP A 220 -17.46 30.76 25.04
CA ASP A 220 -17.27 29.55 24.25
C ASP A 220 -18.38 28.54 24.58
N ALA A 221 -18.64 27.63 23.65
CA ALA A 221 -19.66 26.59 23.79
C ALA A 221 -19.27 25.50 24.80
N GLN A 222 -17.96 25.31 25.01
CA GLN A 222 -17.38 24.16 25.70
C GLN A 222 -16.97 24.52 27.15
N GLU A 223 -17.36 23.68 28.11
CA GLU A 223 -16.94 23.78 29.50
C GLU A 223 -16.46 22.41 30.01
N ILE A 224 -15.23 22.35 30.53
CA ILE A 224 -14.73 21.13 31.18
C ILE A 224 -15.58 20.85 32.42
N LEU A 225 -16.25 19.70 32.43
CA LEU A 225 -17.27 19.39 33.45
C LEU A 225 -16.65 19.07 34.82
N ILE A 226 -15.44 18.51 34.83
CA ILE A 226 -14.69 18.21 36.05
C ILE A 226 -13.46 19.12 36.11
N PRO A 227 -13.43 20.13 36.99
CA PRO A 227 -12.34 21.11 37.02
C PRO A 227 -11.03 20.43 37.40
N GLY A 228 -9.98 20.67 36.62
CA GLY A 228 -8.72 19.97 36.80
C GLY A 228 -7.72 20.23 35.68
N ASP A 229 -6.48 19.80 35.93
CA ASP A 229 -5.44 19.65 34.92
C ASP A 229 -5.50 18.19 34.45
N LEU A 230 -6.30 17.97 33.39
CA LEU A 230 -6.57 16.67 32.81
C LEU A 230 -5.75 16.53 31.53
N SER A 231 -4.89 15.52 31.47
CA SER A 231 -4.07 15.22 30.29
C SER A 231 -4.70 14.10 29.47
N LEU A 232 -4.74 14.29 28.15
CA LEU A 232 -5.05 13.25 27.18
C LEU A 232 -3.78 12.59 26.59
N ASP A 233 -2.59 13.05 26.97
CA ASP A 233 -1.32 12.46 26.54
C ASP A 233 -1.08 11.13 27.27
N GLU A 234 -0.98 10.02 26.52
CA GLU A 234 -0.67 8.70 27.07
C GLU A 234 0.83 8.50 27.38
N SER A 235 1.70 9.42 26.93
CA SER A 235 3.13 9.40 27.24
C SER A 235 3.48 9.98 28.61
N GLU A 236 2.56 10.75 29.20
CA GLU A 236 2.74 11.40 30.49
C GLU A 236 1.70 10.89 31.52
N PRO A 237 2.09 10.66 32.78
CA PRO A 237 1.14 10.25 33.83
C PRO A 237 0.02 11.28 34.06
N ALA A 238 -1.24 10.84 33.94
CA ALA A 238 -2.40 11.70 34.22
C ALA A 238 -2.58 11.93 35.73
N LEU A 239 -2.04 13.03 36.26
CA LEU A 239 -1.95 13.29 37.71
C LEU A 239 -3.30 13.32 38.44
N GLN A 240 -4.36 13.76 37.76
CA GLN A 240 -5.73 13.77 38.30
C GLN A 240 -6.52 12.49 37.97
N GLY A 241 -5.84 11.49 37.42
CA GLY A 241 -6.41 10.23 36.97
C GLY A 241 -7.04 10.32 35.58
N ARG A 242 -7.47 9.17 35.09
CA ARG A 242 -8.08 9.00 33.77
C ARG A 242 -9.56 8.68 33.92
N TYR A 243 -10.39 9.22 33.03
CA TYR A 243 -11.82 8.94 32.96
C TYR A 243 -12.10 8.12 31.70
N ALA A 244 -12.68 6.93 31.86
CA ALA A 244 -13.11 6.10 30.73
C ALA A 244 -14.51 6.49 30.26
N HIS A 245 -15.43 6.72 31.20
CA HIS A 245 -16.83 7.04 30.94
C HIS A 245 -17.45 7.86 32.08
N ILE A 246 -18.44 8.68 31.75
CA ILE A 246 -19.20 9.50 32.71
C ILE A 246 -20.69 9.45 32.40
N SER A 247 -21.50 9.24 33.45
CA SER A 247 -22.96 9.27 33.38
C SER A 247 -23.52 10.27 34.40
N PRO A 248 -24.33 11.26 33.98
CA PRO A 248 -24.94 12.22 34.91
C PRO A 248 -26.12 11.59 35.68
N LEU A 249 -26.39 12.09 36.90
CA LEU A 249 -27.59 11.74 37.65
C LEU A 249 -28.72 12.76 37.43
N ASN A 250 -29.91 12.28 37.05
CA ASN A 250 -31.12 13.09 36.87
C ASN A 250 -31.95 13.23 38.17
N ASP A 251 -31.29 13.41 39.31
CA ASP A 251 -31.93 13.57 40.63
C ASP A 251 -31.89 15.02 41.15
N GLY A 252 -31.40 15.96 40.34
CA GLY A 252 -31.26 17.38 40.67
C GLY A 252 -30.05 17.71 41.55
N THR A 253 -29.11 16.79 41.72
CA THR A 253 -27.90 17.00 42.52
C THR A 253 -26.65 17.39 41.72
N GLU A 254 -26.71 17.33 40.38
CA GLU A 254 -25.56 17.58 39.48
C GLU A 254 -24.36 16.63 39.72
N ARG A 255 -24.59 15.52 40.44
CA ARG A 255 -23.58 14.49 40.66
C ARG A 255 -23.43 13.60 39.43
N LEU A 256 -22.22 13.07 39.28
CA LEU A 256 -21.82 12.23 38.17
C LEU A 256 -21.39 10.86 38.69
N ILE A 257 -21.66 9.82 37.92
CA ILE A 257 -21.07 8.50 38.10
C ILE A 257 -19.95 8.35 37.06
N THR A 258 -18.75 8.02 37.51
CA THR A 258 -17.57 7.98 36.65
C THR A 258 -16.88 6.62 36.72
N ALA A 259 -16.41 6.14 35.57
CA ALA A 259 -15.37 5.13 35.51
C ALA A 259 -14.02 5.85 35.55
N TRP A 260 -13.35 5.80 36.71
CA TRP A 260 -12.13 6.59 36.96
C TRP A 260 -11.00 5.74 37.53
N SER A 261 -9.79 5.98 37.02
CA SER A 261 -8.55 5.40 37.51
C SER A 261 -7.65 6.47 38.10
N GLN A 262 -7.18 6.26 39.33
CA GLN A 262 -6.17 7.11 39.96
C GLN A 262 -4.82 7.03 39.23
N CYS A 263 -4.01 8.09 39.32
CA CYS A 263 -2.63 8.06 38.84
C CYS A 263 -1.79 7.06 39.64
N ARG A 264 -1.16 6.12 38.93
CA ARG A 264 -0.31 5.07 39.49
C ARG A 264 0.92 4.85 38.61
N LEU A 265 2.07 4.62 39.23
CA LEU A 265 3.33 4.33 38.57
C LEU A 265 3.78 2.90 38.88
N LEU A 266 4.47 2.29 37.93
CA LEU A 266 5.12 1.00 38.06
C LEU A 266 6.61 1.21 38.35
N ASP A 267 7.07 0.76 39.51
CA ASP A 267 8.50 0.68 39.81
C ASP A 267 9.06 -0.67 39.38
N THR A 268 9.84 -0.67 38.30
CA THR A 268 10.53 -1.85 37.78
C THR A 268 11.97 -1.97 38.30
N THR A 269 12.46 -0.96 39.03
CA THR A 269 13.87 -0.87 39.44
C THR A 269 14.16 -1.53 40.78
N SER A 270 13.18 -1.60 41.67
CA SER A 270 13.35 -2.14 43.01
C SER A 270 13.30 -3.68 43.06
N ASP A 271 12.48 -4.31 42.22
CA ASP A 271 12.49 -5.76 41.94
C ASP A 271 11.88 -6.04 40.55
N PRO A 272 12.69 -6.25 39.49
CA PRO A 272 12.18 -6.49 38.13
C PRO A 272 11.31 -7.76 38.00
N GLN A 273 11.39 -8.71 38.95
CA GLN A 273 10.57 -9.91 38.94
C GLN A 273 9.21 -9.70 39.62
N ASN A 274 9.08 -8.66 40.46
CA ASN A 274 7.85 -8.29 41.16
C ASN A 274 7.71 -6.77 41.19
N PRO A 275 7.42 -6.13 40.05
CA PRO A 275 7.30 -4.68 40.00
C PRO A 275 6.18 -4.18 40.93
N VAL A 276 6.42 -3.06 41.60
CA VAL A 276 5.53 -2.54 42.65
C VAL A 276 4.79 -1.31 42.14
N ILE A 277 3.48 -1.26 42.39
CA ILE A 277 2.65 -0.10 42.10
C ILE A 277 2.79 0.95 43.20
N VAL A 278 3.14 2.18 42.81
CA VAL A 278 3.33 3.33 43.71
C VAL A 278 2.48 4.53 43.25
N PRO A 279 2.07 5.43 44.16
CA PRO A 279 1.29 6.62 43.78
C PRO A 279 2.16 7.66 43.05
N CYS A 280 1.53 8.51 42.23
CA CYS A 280 2.18 9.62 41.54
C CYS A 280 2.48 10.81 42.47
N THR A 281 3.48 10.68 43.33
CA THR A 281 4.02 11.79 44.13
C THR A 281 5.09 12.56 43.34
N GLU A 282 5.37 13.82 43.69
CA GLU A 282 6.47 14.60 43.08
C GLU A 282 7.82 13.85 43.10
N GLU A 283 8.10 13.10 44.17
CA GLU A 283 9.32 12.29 44.30
C GLU A 283 9.35 11.12 43.29
N ASN A 284 8.22 10.42 43.11
CA ASN A 284 8.14 9.29 42.20
C ASN A 284 8.13 9.74 40.74
N LEU A 285 7.45 10.85 40.42
CA LEU A 285 7.41 11.42 39.07
C LEU A 285 8.78 11.94 38.61
N ALA A 286 9.63 12.41 39.54
CA ALA A 286 10.99 12.82 39.21
C ALA A 286 11.93 11.64 38.88
N ASN A 287 11.50 10.39 39.12
CA ASN A 287 12.29 9.22 38.84
C ASN A 287 12.02 8.71 37.41
N VAL A 288 12.97 8.97 36.51
CA VAL A 288 12.93 8.57 35.10
C VAL A 288 12.78 7.06 34.85
N ASN A 289 12.96 6.22 35.87
CA ASN A 289 12.81 4.78 35.75
C ASN A 289 11.42 4.26 36.17
N MET A 290 10.53 5.16 36.61
CA MET A 290 9.13 4.82 36.87
C MET A 290 8.29 5.20 35.64
N VAL A 291 7.42 4.29 35.22
CA VAL A 291 6.48 4.52 34.10
C VAL A 291 5.06 4.45 34.62
N GLU A 292 4.09 5.05 33.92
CA GLU A 292 2.69 4.94 34.31
C GLU A 292 2.24 3.46 34.25
N ALA A 293 1.69 2.94 35.34
CA ALA A 293 1.15 1.59 35.37
C ALA A 293 -0.18 1.52 34.63
N ASP A 294 -0.63 0.32 34.25
CA ASP A 294 -1.94 0.15 33.62
C ASP A 294 -3.06 0.76 34.49
N PRO A 295 -4.03 1.48 33.90
CA PRO A 295 -5.15 2.05 34.63
C PRO A 295 -5.95 1.00 35.41
N LEU A 296 -6.44 1.39 36.58
CA LEU A 296 -7.28 0.57 37.45
C LEU A 296 -8.63 1.25 37.64
N TYR A 297 -9.50 1.11 36.64
CA TYR A 297 -10.80 1.76 36.61
C TYR A 297 -11.76 1.20 37.67
N GLY A 298 -12.18 2.07 38.59
CA GLY A 298 -13.29 1.82 39.51
C GLY A 298 -14.51 2.69 39.16
N VAL A 299 -15.64 2.43 39.82
CA VAL A 299 -16.84 3.27 39.72
C VAL A 299 -16.88 4.24 40.89
N TRP A 300 -16.98 5.52 40.59
CA TRP A 300 -16.95 6.60 41.57
C TRP A 300 -18.16 7.52 41.43
N MET A 301 -18.61 8.07 42.54
CA MET A 301 -19.52 9.20 42.57
C MET A 301 -18.70 10.47 42.67
N ASN A 302 -18.82 11.34 41.67
CA ASN A 302 -18.21 12.66 41.64
C ASN A 302 -19.27 13.73 41.92
N ASP A 303 -18.95 14.66 42.81
CA ASP A 303 -19.74 15.87 43.07
C ASP A 303 -18.89 17.08 42.66
N PRO A 304 -19.11 17.65 41.46
CA PRO A 304 -18.32 18.78 40.97
C PRO A 304 -18.51 20.06 41.79
N LEU A 305 -19.68 20.23 42.43
CA LEU A 305 -20.01 21.43 43.21
C LEU A 305 -19.26 21.46 44.54
N GLU A 306 -19.22 20.33 45.23
CA GLU A 306 -18.49 20.19 46.50
C GLU A 306 -17.03 19.75 46.29
N ASN A 307 -16.64 19.46 45.05
CA ASN A 307 -15.34 18.89 44.66
C ASN A 307 -14.98 17.64 45.48
N THR A 308 -15.92 16.69 45.53
CA THR A 308 -15.71 15.42 46.25
C THR A 308 -15.84 14.21 45.33
N GLN A 309 -15.11 13.16 45.65
CA GLN A 309 -15.12 11.89 44.93
C GLN A 309 -15.24 10.73 45.94
N GLN A 310 -16.21 9.84 45.74
CA GLN A 310 -16.48 8.71 46.63
C GLN A 310 -16.52 7.39 45.86
N PRO A 311 -15.79 6.34 46.29
CA PRO A 311 -15.80 5.06 45.58
C PRO A 311 -17.13 4.33 45.80
N ILE A 312 -17.71 3.83 44.73
CA ILE A 312 -18.86 2.92 44.75
C ILE A 312 -18.36 1.48 44.56
N VAL A 313 -17.52 1.27 43.54
CA VAL A 313 -16.87 0.00 43.21
C VAL A 313 -15.38 0.27 43.02
N LEU A 314 -14.52 -0.49 43.69
CA LEU A 314 -13.07 -0.39 43.51
C LEU A 314 -12.67 -1.19 42.26
N GLY A 315 -11.68 -0.70 41.52
CA GLY A 315 -11.12 -1.44 40.38
C GLY A 315 -10.35 -2.69 40.81
N GLU A 316 -10.26 -3.67 39.92
CA GLU A 316 -9.59 -4.96 40.12
C GLU A 316 -8.51 -5.16 39.05
N GLU A 317 -7.33 -5.63 39.44
CA GLU A 317 -6.22 -5.83 38.49
C GLU A 317 -6.62 -6.84 37.40
N GLY A 318 -6.28 -6.54 36.15
CA GLY A 318 -6.65 -7.35 34.99
C GLY A 318 -8.09 -7.13 34.49
N PHE A 319 -8.86 -6.24 35.12
CA PHE A 319 -10.19 -5.83 34.67
C PHE A 319 -10.27 -4.31 34.51
N ALA A 320 -10.89 -3.85 33.42
CA ALA A 320 -11.22 -2.44 33.21
C ALA A 320 -12.74 -2.27 33.14
N ILE A 321 -13.25 -1.28 33.88
CA ILE A 321 -14.63 -0.81 33.73
C ILE A 321 -14.58 0.31 32.70
N SER A 322 -15.00 0.02 31.47
CA SER A 322 -15.06 1.01 30.39
C SER A 322 -16.28 1.92 30.52
N ASP A 323 -17.44 1.34 30.83
CA ASP A 323 -18.75 2.01 30.79
C ASP A 323 -19.53 1.82 32.10
N VAL A 324 -20.41 2.77 32.41
CA VAL A 324 -21.31 2.68 33.58
C VAL A 324 -22.73 3.06 33.21
N VAL A 325 -23.63 2.07 33.26
CA VAL A 325 -25.06 2.29 33.01
C VAL A 325 -25.80 2.63 34.31
N VAL A 326 -26.35 3.83 34.39
CA VAL A 326 -27.19 4.26 35.53
C VAL A 326 -28.66 3.96 35.25
N MET A 327 -29.27 3.12 36.08
CA MET A 327 -30.71 2.84 36.02
C MET A 327 -31.49 3.79 36.93
N GLU A 328 -32.08 4.84 36.38
CA GLU A 328 -32.95 5.78 37.08
C GLU A 328 -34.27 6.04 36.37
N SER A 329 -35.25 6.59 37.11
CA SER A 329 -36.53 6.99 36.53
C SER A 329 -36.38 8.34 35.86
N ARG A 330 -36.50 8.39 34.53
CA ARG A 330 -36.51 9.63 33.75
C ARG A 330 -37.88 9.96 33.19
N ILE A 331 -38.11 11.22 32.85
CA ILE A 331 -39.27 11.62 32.04
C ILE A 331 -39.05 11.05 30.63
N SER A 332 -40.05 10.34 30.10
CA SER A 332 -39.97 9.86 28.71
C SER A 332 -39.96 11.08 27.78
N PRO A 333 -38.97 11.18 26.86
CA PRO A 333 -39.02 12.17 25.79
C PRO A 333 -40.30 12.02 24.95
N PRO A 334 -40.69 13.04 24.17
CA PRO A 334 -41.81 12.92 23.24
C PRO A 334 -41.49 11.87 22.18
N VAL A 335 -42.51 11.12 21.76
CA VAL A 335 -42.39 10.17 20.65
C VAL A 335 -42.47 10.95 19.33
N ILE A 336 -41.39 10.93 18.57
CA ILE A 336 -41.39 11.31 17.15
C ILE A 336 -41.77 10.04 16.37
N LEU A 337 -42.91 10.08 15.69
CA LEU A 337 -43.39 8.95 14.89
C LEU A 337 -42.66 8.90 13.55
N ASP A 338 -42.34 7.70 13.10
CA ASP A 338 -41.81 7.46 11.76
C ASP A 338 -42.74 8.06 10.70
N LYS A 339 -42.15 8.77 9.73
CA LYS A 339 -42.91 9.38 8.64
C LYS A 339 -43.54 8.28 7.76
N THR A 340 -44.84 8.40 7.49
CA THR A 340 -45.59 7.37 6.76
C THR A 340 -45.90 7.81 5.31
N ALA A 341 -45.65 6.91 4.35
CA ALA A 341 -45.98 7.13 2.94
C ALA A 341 -47.50 7.39 2.73
N GLY A 342 -47.83 8.44 1.97
CA GLY A 342 -49.20 8.88 1.71
C GLY A 342 -49.86 9.68 2.85
N ILE A 343 -49.16 9.88 3.97
CA ILE A 343 -49.57 10.75 5.08
C ILE A 343 -48.58 11.90 5.21
N ASP A 344 -47.33 11.57 5.50
CA ASP A 344 -46.24 12.52 5.75
C ASP A 344 -45.28 12.63 4.55
N LEU A 345 -45.12 11.53 3.81
CA LEU A 345 -44.21 11.42 2.66
C LEU A 345 -45.00 11.20 1.37
N ASP A 346 -44.48 11.70 0.26
CA ASP A 346 -45.04 11.41 -1.06
C ASP A 346 -44.87 9.91 -1.38
N PRO A 347 -45.97 9.16 -1.56
CA PRO A 347 -45.90 7.72 -1.80
C PRO A 347 -45.24 7.36 -3.14
N ASP A 348 -45.28 8.25 -4.13
CA ASP A 348 -44.66 8.01 -5.43
C ASP A 348 -43.13 8.08 -5.27
N LEU A 349 -42.60 9.09 -4.54
CA LEU A 349 -41.16 9.21 -4.24
C LEU A 349 -40.64 8.02 -3.42
N VAL A 350 -41.41 7.55 -2.43
CA VAL A 350 -41.08 6.35 -1.65
C VAL A 350 -41.01 5.13 -2.56
N SER A 351 -41.97 4.95 -3.47
CA SER A 351 -42.00 3.81 -4.40
C SER A 351 -40.87 3.83 -5.44
N GLU A 352 -40.39 5.03 -5.79
CA GLU A 352 -39.25 5.26 -6.68
C GLU A 352 -37.89 5.15 -5.95
N ALA A 353 -37.89 4.96 -4.63
CA ALA A 353 -36.68 4.94 -3.78
C ALA A 353 -35.83 6.23 -3.88
N VAL A 354 -36.49 7.38 -3.93
CA VAL A 354 -35.85 8.71 -4.03
C VAL A 354 -36.31 9.65 -2.93
N GLY A 355 -35.45 10.58 -2.52
CA GLY A 355 -35.82 11.80 -1.81
C GLY A 355 -35.66 13.03 -2.72
N VAL A 356 -35.69 14.22 -2.13
CA VAL A 356 -35.59 15.50 -2.82
C VAL A 356 -34.50 16.35 -2.18
N LEU A 357 -33.58 16.85 -3.01
CA LEU A 357 -32.63 17.89 -2.62
C LEU A 357 -33.14 19.23 -3.11
N HIS A 358 -33.22 20.21 -2.20
CA HIS A 358 -33.59 21.59 -2.50
C HIS A 358 -32.49 22.55 -2.01
N ILE A 359 -31.85 23.27 -2.93
CA ILE A 359 -30.90 24.34 -2.63
C ILE A 359 -31.57 25.66 -3.01
N ARG A 360 -31.77 26.57 -2.05
CA ARG A 360 -32.46 27.84 -2.33
C ARG A 360 -31.67 28.74 -3.27
N SER A 361 -30.34 28.78 -3.18
CA SER A 361 -29.49 29.30 -4.26
C SER A 361 -28.04 28.85 -4.12
N VAL A 362 -27.42 28.39 -5.21
CA VAL A 362 -25.96 28.14 -5.25
C VAL A 362 -25.12 29.41 -5.18
N TYR A 363 -25.73 30.60 -5.26
CA TYR A 363 -25.07 31.89 -5.11
C TYR A 363 -25.15 32.43 -3.67
N ASP A 364 -25.93 31.79 -2.81
CA ASP A 364 -26.01 32.08 -1.39
C ASP A 364 -24.88 31.36 -0.67
N PHE A 365 -24.01 32.10 0.01
CA PHE A 365 -22.93 31.56 0.84
C PHE A 365 -23.21 31.96 2.29
N ASP A 366 -23.78 31.03 3.05
CA ASP A 366 -24.19 31.19 4.45
C ASP A 366 -25.02 32.45 4.71
N GLY A 367 -26.03 32.71 3.88
CA GLY A 367 -26.91 33.89 3.97
C GLY A 367 -26.35 35.14 3.29
N THR A 368 -25.17 35.08 2.69
CA THR A 368 -24.54 36.19 1.95
C THR A 368 -24.52 35.90 0.44
N PRO A 369 -25.12 36.76 -0.40
CA PRO A 369 -25.10 36.55 -1.85
C PRO A 369 -23.72 36.85 -2.44
N SER A 370 -23.15 35.89 -3.17
CA SER A 370 -21.90 36.05 -3.94
C SER A 370 -22.08 36.86 -5.24
N LEU A 371 -23.31 36.91 -5.76
CA LEU A 371 -23.72 37.65 -6.96
C LEU A 371 -25.09 38.30 -6.75
N ASP A 372 -25.49 39.21 -7.63
CA ASP A 372 -26.83 39.80 -7.61
C ASP A 372 -27.89 38.80 -8.11
N ILE A 373 -28.42 38.00 -7.17
CA ILE A 373 -29.43 36.96 -7.44
C ILE A 373 -30.66 37.53 -8.15
N ALA A 374 -31.12 38.72 -7.78
CA ALA A 374 -32.30 39.33 -8.38
C ALA A 374 -32.04 39.72 -9.86
N SER A 375 -30.83 40.21 -10.17
CA SER A 375 -30.44 40.47 -11.55
C SER A 375 -30.29 39.19 -12.38
N LEU A 376 -29.81 38.09 -11.80
CA LEU A 376 -29.67 36.81 -12.50
C LEU A 376 -31.03 36.13 -12.74
N ALA A 377 -31.97 36.30 -11.81
CA ALA A 377 -33.33 35.79 -11.90
C ALA A 377 -34.18 36.46 -13.01
N ASP A 378 -33.84 37.70 -13.38
CA ASP A 378 -34.54 38.47 -14.42
C ASP A 378 -33.86 38.24 -15.80
N PRO A 379 -34.45 37.44 -16.72
CA PRO A 379 -33.87 37.21 -18.04
C PRO A 379 -33.79 38.47 -18.91
N GLY A 380 -34.50 39.56 -18.57
CA GLY A 380 -34.36 40.86 -19.20
C GLY A 380 -33.09 41.63 -18.78
N GLN A 381 -32.44 41.21 -17.67
CA GLN A 381 -31.17 41.78 -17.18
C GLN A 381 -29.98 40.85 -17.45
N ALA A 382 -30.15 39.53 -17.32
CA ALA A 382 -29.09 38.55 -17.52
C ALA A 382 -29.50 37.44 -18.50
N THR A 383 -28.63 37.13 -19.45
CA THR A 383 -28.75 35.98 -20.34
C THR A 383 -28.21 34.72 -19.68
N ALA A 384 -28.60 33.55 -20.18
CA ALA A 384 -28.07 32.28 -19.66
C ALA A 384 -26.54 32.18 -19.75
N ALA A 385 -25.91 32.79 -20.77
CA ALA A 385 -24.45 32.78 -20.94
C ALA A 385 -23.71 33.62 -19.89
N GLU A 386 -24.39 34.57 -19.24
CA GLU A 386 -23.84 35.41 -18.17
C GLU A 386 -23.94 34.74 -16.79
N ARG A 387 -24.62 33.59 -16.69
CA ARG A 387 -24.73 32.82 -15.44
C ARG A 387 -23.55 31.85 -15.29
N PRO A 388 -22.74 31.97 -14.23
CA PRO A 388 -21.59 31.09 -14.03
C PRO A 388 -21.96 29.66 -13.61
N ALA A 389 -23.03 29.48 -12.82
CA ALA A 389 -23.56 28.17 -12.47
C ALA A 389 -24.74 27.79 -13.38
N ARG A 390 -24.70 26.58 -13.94
CA ARG A 390 -25.64 26.10 -14.95
C ARG A 390 -26.22 24.73 -14.65
N PHE A 391 -25.43 23.85 -14.04
CA PHE A 391 -25.86 22.51 -13.68
C PHE A 391 -25.34 22.11 -12.30
N LEU A 392 -26.10 21.27 -11.61
CA LEU A 392 -25.69 20.57 -10.40
C LEU A 392 -25.37 19.12 -10.79
N ARG A 393 -24.18 18.63 -10.45
CA ARG A 393 -23.82 17.21 -10.54
C ARG A 393 -24.00 16.56 -9.18
N ILE A 394 -24.57 15.37 -9.15
CA ILE A 394 -24.73 14.57 -7.92
C ILE A 394 -23.76 13.39 -8.01
N VAL A 395 -22.92 13.19 -6.99
CA VAL A 395 -21.86 12.18 -6.96
C VAL A 395 -22.06 11.27 -5.74
N LYS A 396 -21.93 9.97 -5.94
CA LYS A 396 -22.10 8.92 -4.93
C LYS A 396 -20.73 8.40 -4.48
N SER A 397 -20.61 8.03 -3.20
CA SER A 397 -19.53 7.16 -2.74
C SER A 397 -19.61 5.77 -3.36
N VAL A 398 -18.46 5.10 -3.51
CA VAL A 398 -18.40 3.68 -3.87
C VAL A 398 -17.98 2.90 -2.64
N SER A 399 -18.79 1.93 -2.26
CA SER A 399 -18.51 1.02 -1.15
C SER A 399 -17.47 -0.02 -1.56
N PHE A 400 -16.58 -0.38 -0.64
CA PHE A 400 -15.57 -1.41 -0.82
C PHE A 400 -15.83 -2.57 0.13
N PRO A 401 -15.68 -3.83 -0.31
CA PRO A 401 -15.70 -4.97 0.58
C PRO A 401 -14.34 -5.13 1.28
N ASP A 402 -14.24 -6.13 2.15
CA ASP A 402 -12.94 -6.64 2.61
C ASP A 402 -12.08 -7.18 1.45
N ASP A 403 -10.79 -7.31 1.70
CA ASP A 403 -9.81 -7.82 0.72
C ASP A 403 -9.98 -9.33 0.43
N ASP A 404 -10.70 -10.10 1.28
CA ASP A 404 -11.02 -11.51 1.01
C ASP A 404 -12.08 -11.67 -0.08
N ILE A 405 -13.00 -10.72 -0.20
CA ILE A 405 -14.00 -10.63 -1.26
C ILE A 405 -13.38 -10.02 -2.51
N LEU A 406 -12.63 -8.92 -2.36
CA LEU A 406 -12.00 -8.24 -3.49
C LEU A 406 -10.76 -7.44 -3.08
N ASP A 407 -9.60 -8.05 -3.32
CA ASP A 407 -8.29 -7.38 -3.26
C ASP A 407 -8.07 -6.49 -4.49
N ILE A 408 -7.68 -5.23 -4.25
CA ILE A 408 -7.53 -4.19 -5.27
C ILE A 408 -6.16 -3.52 -5.12
N ASP A 409 -5.34 -3.64 -6.16
CA ASP A 409 -4.07 -2.94 -6.22
C ASP A 409 -4.27 -1.41 -6.22
N ASN A 410 -3.39 -0.70 -5.51
CA ASN A 410 -3.30 0.75 -5.47
C ASN A 410 -3.31 1.40 -6.87
N ALA A 411 -2.71 0.76 -7.88
CA ALA A 411 -2.70 1.23 -9.25
C ALA A 411 -4.12 1.40 -9.83
N ALA A 412 -5.10 0.62 -9.38
CA ALA A 412 -6.49 0.66 -9.85
C ALA A 412 -7.25 1.94 -9.44
N PHE A 413 -6.84 2.58 -8.34
CA PHE A 413 -7.40 3.89 -7.93
C PHE A 413 -6.91 5.02 -8.84
N GLY A 414 -5.72 4.87 -9.42
CA GLY A 414 -5.12 5.84 -10.32
C GLY A 414 -4.11 6.75 -9.62
N ARG A 415 -4.29 8.08 -9.71
CA ARG A 415 -3.27 9.06 -9.26
C ARG A 415 -3.16 9.13 -7.74
N SER A 416 -4.26 8.89 -7.05
CA SER A 416 -4.32 8.95 -5.59
C SER A 416 -5.48 8.10 -5.12
N GLN A 417 -5.21 7.26 -4.11
CA GLN A 417 -6.24 6.51 -3.39
C GLN A 417 -6.97 7.33 -2.32
N ALA A 418 -6.48 8.52 -1.97
CA ALA A 418 -6.99 9.35 -0.85
C ALA A 418 -8.44 9.83 -1.02
N GLN A 419 -9.07 9.51 -2.14
CA GLN A 419 -10.45 9.89 -2.44
C GLN A 419 -11.29 8.71 -2.93
N LEU A 420 -10.75 7.49 -2.82
CA LEU A 420 -11.31 6.21 -3.25
C LEU A 420 -11.93 6.28 -4.66
N MET A 421 -12.90 5.41 -4.97
CA MET A 421 -13.65 5.39 -6.24
C MET A 421 -15.01 6.10 -6.10
N ARG A 422 -15.53 6.68 -7.20
CA ARG A 422 -16.76 7.49 -7.20
C ARG A 422 -17.59 7.31 -8.46
N GLU A 423 -18.90 7.45 -8.32
CA GLU A 423 -19.85 7.37 -9.44
C GLU A 423 -20.71 8.64 -9.53
N ILE A 424 -21.13 9.01 -10.74
CA ILE A 424 -22.02 10.15 -10.93
C ILE A 424 -23.46 9.62 -11.06
N ILE A 425 -24.39 10.20 -10.31
CA ILE A 425 -25.82 9.84 -10.36
C ILE A 425 -26.52 10.53 -11.54
N GLY A 426 -26.11 11.77 -11.82
CA GLY A 426 -26.63 12.58 -12.92
C GLY A 426 -26.59 14.07 -12.62
N TYR A 427 -27.35 14.82 -13.42
CA TYR A 427 -27.35 16.27 -13.51
C TYR A 427 -28.73 16.87 -13.35
N ALA A 428 -28.78 18.05 -12.73
CA ALA A 428 -29.96 18.90 -12.67
C ALA A 428 -29.63 20.30 -13.23
N PRO A 429 -30.53 20.96 -13.97
CA PRO A 429 -30.34 22.36 -14.32
C PRO A 429 -30.40 23.24 -13.08
N ILE A 430 -29.58 24.29 -13.05
CA ILE A 430 -29.64 25.37 -12.06
C ILE A 430 -30.50 26.50 -12.63
N GLU A 431 -31.53 26.89 -11.88
CA GLU A 431 -32.46 27.92 -12.31
C GLU A 431 -31.81 29.33 -12.27
N PRO A 432 -32.39 30.36 -12.93
CA PRO A 432 -31.74 31.67 -13.05
C PRO A 432 -31.41 32.36 -11.72
N ASP A 433 -32.21 32.19 -10.67
CA ASP A 433 -31.92 32.67 -9.30
C ASP A 433 -30.89 31.81 -8.55
N GLY A 434 -30.33 30.78 -9.20
CA GLY A 434 -29.39 29.83 -8.62
C GLY A 434 -30.04 28.69 -7.84
N SER A 435 -31.38 28.63 -7.76
CA SER A 435 -32.08 27.56 -7.04
C SER A 435 -32.04 26.22 -7.78
N VAL A 436 -32.09 25.13 -7.02
CA VAL A 436 -32.17 23.75 -7.52
C VAL A 436 -33.15 22.96 -6.66
N LYS A 437 -34.05 22.20 -7.28
CA LYS A 437 -34.91 21.24 -6.57
C LYS A 437 -35.07 19.98 -7.43
N VAL A 438 -34.47 18.88 -7.01
CA VAL A 438 -34.30 17.66 -7.82
C VAL A 438 -34.44 16.39 -6.99
N LYS A 439 -34.92 15.30 -7.61
CA LYS A 439 -34.88 13.97 -7.01
C LYS A 439 -33.43 13.50 -6.80
N VAL A 440 -33.17 12.80 -5.71
CA VAL A 440 -31.89 12.13 -5.44
C VAL A 440 -32.17 10.71 -4.93
N PRO A 441 -31.37 9.69 -5.26
CA PRO A 441 -31.57 8.36 -4.71
C PRO A 441 -31.51 8.40 -3.18
N ALA A 442 -32.44 7.69 -2.54
CA ALA A 442 -32.49 7.61 -1.08
C ALA A 442 -31.54 6.52 -0.56
N ASN A 443 -31.25 6.57 0.74
CA ASN A 443 -30.49 5.54 1.46
C ASN A 443 -29.07 5.32 0.92
N ILE A 444 -28.43 6.38 0.43
CA ILE A 444 -27.04 6.40 -0.04
C ILE A 444 -26.33 7.66 0.45
N ALA A 445 -25.01 7.60 0.58
CA ALA A 445 -24.16 8.76 0.72
C ALA A 445 -23.91 9.43 -0.64
N PHE A 446 -24.15 10.73 -0.72
CA PHE A 446 -23.87 11.53 -1.91
C PHE A 446 -23.40 12.95 -1.56
N TRP A 447 -22.74 13.61 -2.51
CA TRP A 447 -22.46 15.04 -2.49
C TRP A 447 -22.85 15.71 -3.81
N VAL A 448 -22.66 17.02 -3.90
CA VAL A 448 -22.94 17.80 -5.10
C VAL A 448 -21.79 18.68 -5.56
N ASP A 449 -21.67 18.87 -6.88
CA ASP A 449 -20.75 19.82 -7.51
C ASP A 449 -21.55 20.85 -8.34
N VAL A 450 -21.19 22.13 -8.24
CA VAL A 450 -21.77 23.21 -9.07
C VAL A 450 -20.96 23.33 -10.35
N LEU A 451 -21.62 23.30 -11.51
CA LEU A 451 -20.98 23.25 -12.82
C LEU A 451 -21.31 24.45 -13.71
N ASP A 452 -20.38 24.78 -14.62
CA ASP A 452 -20.62 25.72 -15.72
C ASP A 452 -21.38 25.11 -16.91
N ALA A 453 -21.57 25.89 -17.97
CA ALA A 453 -22.25 25.46 -19.20
C ALA A 453 -21.51 24.36 -19.98
N GLN A 454 -20.24 24.10 -19.69
CA GLN A 454 -19.43 23.05 -20.29
C GLN A 454 -19.37 21.79 -19.42
N GLY A 455 -20.04 21.77 -18.27
CA GLY A 455 -20.04 20.62 -17.37
C GLY A 455 -18.82 20.54 -16.46
N ARG A 456 -18.08 21.64 -16.29
CA ARG A 456 -16.88 21.70 -15.45
C ARG A 456 -17.22 22.27 -14.08
N ARG A 457 -16.70 21.67 -13.02
CA ARG A 457 -16.92 22.14 -11.65
C ARG A 457 -16.34 23.54 -11.44
N VAL A 458 -17.19 24.49 -11.03
CA VAL A 458 -16.85 25.90 -10.70
C VAL A 458 -16.69 26.15 -9.21
N SER A 459 -17.13 25.22 -8.35
CA SER A 459 -16.98 25.31 -6.89
C SER A 459 -15.81 24.47 -6.38
N PRO A 460 -15.33 24.72 -5.15
CA PRO A 460 -14.66 23.68 -4.38
C PRO A 460 -15.53 22.43 -4.28
N ARG A 461 -14.91 21.27 -4.06
CA ARG A 461 -15.66 20.02 -3.83
C ARG A 461 -16.35 20.08 -2.47
N HIS A 462 -17.57 19.56 -2.41
CA HIS A 462 -18.30 19.36 -1.17
C HIS A 462 -17.77 18.09 -0.45
N ASN A 463 -16.76 18.26 0.41
CA ASN A 463 -16.17 17.18 1.20
C ASN A 463 -17.01 16.89 2.46
N ASN A 464 -18.26 16.47 2.25
CA ASN A 464 -19.15 15.93 3.28
C ASN A 464 -20.22 15.03 2.63
N TRP A 465 -20.58 13.93 3.28
CA TRP A 465 -21.62 13.01 2.80
C TRP A 465 -23.01 13.43 3.28
N MET A 466 -23.90 13.68 2.34
CA MET A 466 -25.34 13.87 2.59
C MET A 466 -26.08 12.56 2.37
N GLN A 467 -27.25 12.43 2.98
CA GLN A 467 -28.19 11.33 2.75
C GLN A 467 -29.63 11.85 2.85
N VAL A 468 -30.56 11.10 2.26
CA VAL A 468 -32.00 11.28 2.44
C VAL A 468 -32.69 9.92 2.55
N ARG A 469 -33.80 9.86 3.28
CA ARG A 469 -34.72 8.72 3.30
C ARG A 469 -35.70 8.80 2.12
N PRO A 470 -36.33 7.68 1.71
CA PRO A 470 -37.30 7.69 0.62
C PRO A 470 -38.45 8.66 0.94
N GLY A 471 -38.78 9.55 0.00
CA GLY A 471 -39.83 10.57 0.14
C GLY A 471 -39.45 11.81 0.97
N GLU A 472 -38.25 11.85 1.56
CA GLU A 472 -37.78 12.99 2.35
C GLU A 472 -37.36 14.18 1.47
N GLU A 473 -37.59 15.42 1.95
CA GLU A 473 -37.03 16.64 1.34
C GLU A 473 -35.95 17.26 2.24
N MET A 474 -34.72 17.22 1.77
CA MET A 474 -33.58 17.92 2.36
C MET A 474 -33.43 19.31 1.73
N THR A 475 -33.37 20.36 2.55
CA THR A 475 -33.24 21.75 2.12
C THR A 475 -31.96 22.39 2.65
N CYS A 476 -31.27 23.12 1.79
CA CYS A 476 -30.12 23.96 2.11
C CYS A 476 -30.41 25.40 1.65
N ASN A 477 -30.02 26.41 2.45
CA ASN A 477 -30.12 27.80 2.00
C ASN A 477 -29.17 28.09 0.83
N GLY A 478 -27.95 27.55 0.88
CA GLY A 478 -26.98 27.73 -0.19
C GLY A 478 -25.72 26.88 -0.03
N CYS A 479 -24.63 27.36 -0.62
CA CYS A 479 -23.30 26.81 -0.46
C CYS A 479 -22.61 27.41 0.78
N HIS A 480 -21.45 26.89 1.14
CA HIS A 480 -20.64 27.37 2.27
C HIS A 480 -19.17 27.36 1.88
N THR A 481 -18.33 28.09 2.62
CA THR A 481 -16.87 28.04 2.43
C THR A 481 -16.17 27.66 3.73
N PRO A 482 -14.96 27.05 3.67
CA PRO A 482 -14.21 26.72 4.88
C PRO A 482 -13.80 27.93 5.73
N THR A 483 -13.92 29.15 5.20
CA THR A 483 -13.56 30.39 5.89
C THR A 483 -14.78 31.17 6.36
N SER A 484 -15.98 30.58 6.26
CA SER A 484 -17.20 31.25 6.67
C SER A 484 -17.33 31.22 8.19
N GLU A 485 -17.57 32.39 8.79
CA GLU A 485 -17.85 32.56 10.23
C GLU A 485 -19.36 32.58 10.50
N LEU A 486 -20.15 31.89 9.66
CA LEU A 486 -21.59 31.76 9.82
C LEU A 486 -21.99 30.30 9.99
N PRO A 487 -22.95 30.02 10.89
CA PRO A 487 -23.44 28.67 11.11
C PRO A 487 -24.15 28.15 9.85
N HIS A 488 -23.90 26.89 9.50
CA HIS A 488 -24.47 26.20 8.35
C HIS A 488 -24.68 24.72 8.66
N GLY A 489 -25.40 24.00 7.78
CA GLY A 489 -25.64 22.56 7.93
C GLY A 489 -26.68 22.17 8.98
N ARG A 490 -27.30 23.17 9.63
CA ARG A 490 -28.31 23.01 10.68
C ARG A 490 -29.41 24.07 10.54
N ARG A 491 -30.63 23.65 10.17
CA ARG A 491 -31.71 24.56 9.75
C ARG A 491 -32.18 25.55 10.81
N ASP A 492 -32.16 25.19 12.09
CA ASP A 492 -32.55 26.07 13.20
C ASP A 492 -31.42 27.02 13.65
N ALA A 493 -30.19 26.80 13.16
CA ALA A 493 -29.01 27.57 13.56
C ALA A 493 -28.50 28.52 12.47
N GLU A 494 -28.74 28.20 11.19
CA GLU A 494 -28.16 28.90 10.05
C GLU A 494 -28.72 30.31 9.83
N ALA A 495 -27.96 31.13 9.10
CA ALA A 495 -28.44 32.44 8.65
C ALA A 495 -29.61 32.28 7.65
N PRO A 496 -30.59 33.21 7.63
CA PRO A 496 -31.64 33.20 6.62
C PRO A 496 -31.07 33.27 5.22
N SER A 497 -31.67 32.55 4.28
CA SER A 497 -31.22 32.56 2.88
C SER A 497 -31.18 33.96 2.27
N ALA A 498 -30.13 34.23 1.50
CA ALA A 498 -30.00 35.40 0.64
C ALA A 498 -31.02 35.39 -0.51
N ASN A 499 -31.48 34.21 -0.95
CA ASN A 499 -32.55 34.09 -1.93
C ASN A 499 -33.92 34.07 -1.24
N LEU A 500 -34.55 35.25 -1.17
CA LEU A 500 -35.90 35.42 -0.60
C LEU A 500 -37.02 34.82 -1.46
N GLY A 501 -36.72 34.41 -2.70
CA GLY A 501 -37.73 33.94 -3.65
C GLY A 501 -38.63 35.07 -4.16
N ALA A 502 -39.79 34.70 -4.71
CA ALA A 502 -40.73 35.63 -5.32
C ALA A 502 -41.32 36.60 -4.28
N ALA A 503 -41.38 37.88 -4.63
CA ALA A 503 -41.84 38.93 -3.72
C ALA A 503 -43.38 39.00 -3.55
N VAL A 504 -44.15 38.49 -4.51
CA VAL A 504 -45.62 38.63 -4.55
C VAL A 504 -46.30 37.37 -5.07
N ASP A 505 -47.50 37.10 -4.57
CA ASP A 505 -48.32 35.96 -4.99
C ASP A 505 -48.90 36.12 -6.40
N GLY A 506 -48.94 35.01 -7.14
CA GLY A 506 -49.70 34.85 -8.37
C GLY A 506 -49.15 35.62 -9.58
N SER A 507 -47.91 36.13 -9.49
CA SER A 507 -47.22 36.79 -10.61
C SER A 507 -45.96 36.01 -11.00
N PRO A 508 -45.58 35.97 -12.29
CA PRO A 508 -44.28 35.42 -12.69
C PRO A 508 -43.15 36.32 -12.17
N PHE A 509 -41.93 35.78 -12.12
CA PHE A 509 -40.73 36.59 -11.91
C PHE A 509 -40.60 37.66 -13.02
N PRO A 510 -39.93 38.79 -12.77
CA PRO A 510 -39.78 39.85 -13.77
C PRO A 510 -39.27 39.32 -15.11
N ASN A 511 -39.95 39.69 -16.21
CA ASN A 511 -39.60 39.31 -17.58
C ASN A 511 -39.58 37.80 -17.88
N THR A 512 -40.17 36.97 -17.00
CA THR A 512 -40.27 35.52 -17.21
C THR A 512 -41.58 35.07 -17.83
N GLU A 513 -41.61 33.84 -18.35
CA GLU A 513 -42.76 33.22 -19.00
C GLU A 513 -44.04 33.35 -18.15
N PRO A 514 -45.12 33.97 -18.67
CA PRO A 514 -46.31 34.24 -17.88
C PRO A 514 -47.03 33.01 -17.30
N ALA A 515 -46.75 31.81 -17.84
CA ALA A 515 -47.27 30.55 -17.32
C ALA A 515 -46.57 30.09 -16.02
N LEU A 516 -45.35 30.57 -15.75
CA LEU A 516 -44.55 30.26 -14.56
C LEU A 516 -44.85 31.25 -13.43
N PHE A 517 -46.11 31.29 -13.00
CA PHE A 517 -46.52 32.14 -11.86
C PHE A 517 -45.92 31.61 -10.56
N ALA A 518 -45.46 32.50 -9.69
CA ALA A 518 -44.87 32.18 -8.39
C ALA A 518 -45.81 32.54 -7.23
N ASN A 519 -45.68 31.83 -6.12
CA ASN A 519 -46.22 32.24 -4.83
C ASN A 519 -45.12 32.98 -4.03
N THR A 520 -45.51 33.88 -3.13
CA THR A 520 -44.56 34.62 -2.29
C THR A 520 -43.64 33.66 -1.53
N GLY A 521 -42.33 33.89 -1.65
CA GLY A 521 -41.27 33.10 -1.03
C GLY A 521 -40.74 31.93 -1.87
N GLU A 522 -41.44 31.53 -2.94
CA GLU A 522 -40.98 30.45 -3.82
C GLU A 522 -39.72 30.86 -4.58
N THR A 523 -38.72 30.00 -4.59
CA THR A 523 -37.60 30.06 -5.54
C THR A 523 -38.05 29.67 -6.95
N MET A 524 -37.23 29.96 -7.96
CA MET A 524 -37.53 29.58 -9.33
C MET A 524 -37.65 28.04 -9.48
N ALA A 525 -36.83 27.26 -8.77
CA ALA A 525 -36.93 25.80 -8.74
C ALA A 525 -38.23 25.31 -8.07
N GLU A 526 -38.69 25.95 -7.00
CA GLU A 526 -39.99 25.63 -6.38
C GLU A 526 -41.16 25.89 -7.36
N VAL A 527 -41.10 26.95 -8.15
CA VAL A 527 -42.11 27.23 -9.20
C VAL A 527 -42.11 26.14 -10.26
N ILE A 528 -40.94 25.74 -10.77
CA ILE A 528 -40.82 24.69 -11.79
C ILE A 528 -41.35 23.36 -11.23
N THR A 529 -40.94 22.99 -10.02
CA THR A 529 -41.39 21.73 -9.42
C THR A 529 -42.89 21.69 -9.14
N ARG A 530 -43.49 22.79 -8.71
CA ARG A 530 -44.95 22.88 -8.51
C ARG A 530 -45.73 22.79 -9.81
N ILE A 531 -45.23 23.37 -10.90
CA ILE A 531 -45.96 23.45 -12.19
C ILE A 531 -45.69 22.22 -13.06
N ASN A 532 -44.46 21.74 -13.12
CA ASN A 532 -44.00 20.68 -14.02
C ASN A 532 -43.71 19.35 -13.32
N GLY A 533 -43.76 19.30 -11.98
CA GLY A 533 -43.34 18.16 -11.19
C GLY A 533 -41.85 18.21 -10.83
N ILE A 534 -41.44 17.42 -9.83
CA ILE A 534 -40.06 17.35 -9.37
C ILE A 534 -39.20 16.64 -10.43
N PRO A 535 -38.15 17.27 -10.98
CA PRO A 535 -37.33 16.67 -12.02
C PRO A 535 -36.49 15.53 -11.46
N SER A 536 -36.35 14.47 -12.27
CA SER A 536 -35.30 13.45 -12.08
C SER A 536 -33.96 13.97 -12.60
N PRO A 537 -32.83 13.51 -12.05
CA PRO A 537 -31.52 13.72 -12.66
C PRO A 537 -31.46 13.21 -14.10
N ASN A 538 -30.62 13.82 -14.91
CA ASN A 538 -30.33 13.40 -16.27
C ASN A 538 -28.87 12.93 -16.38
N VAL A 539 -28.58 11.91 -17.19
CA VAL A 539 -27.20 11.45 -17.41
C VAL A 539 -26.42 12.33 -18.41
N ASP A 540 -27.16 13.08 -19.22
CA ASP A 540 -26.68 14.06 -20.17
C ASP A 540 -26.81 15.49 -19.61
N LEU A 541 -26.00 16.40 -20.14
CA LEU A 541 -26.14 17.83 -19.83
C LEU A 541 -27.11 18.45 -20.81
N ARG A 542 -28.32 18.78 -20.37
CA ARG A 542 -29.37 19.36 -21.22
C ARG A 542 -29.85 20.70 -20.69
N TYR A 543 -29.69 21.74 -21.50
CA TYR A 543 -30.21 23.08 -21.21
C TYR A 543 -31.35 23.46 -22.16
N ASP A 544 -32.47 23.90 -21.56
CA ASP A 544 -33.59 24.53 -22.25
C ASP A 544 -33.95 25.84 -21.52
N ASP A 545 -34.20 26.92 -22.26
CA ASP A 545 -34.67 28.18 -21.68
C ASP A 545 -36.18 28.15 -21.41
N LEU A 546 -36.52 27.74 -20.19
CA LEU A 546 -37.90 27.69 -19.72
C LEU A 546 -38.41 29.05 -19.24
N TRP A 547 -37.53 30.00 -18.96
CA TRP A 547 -37.87 31.19 -18.18
C TRP A 547 -38.09 32.43 -19.01
N THR A 548 -37.33 32.68 -20.07
CA THR A 548 -37.43 33.95 -20.80
C THR A 548 -38.79 34.13 -21.47
N ASP A 549 -39.49 35.23 -21.19
CA ASP A 549 -40.69 35.62 -21.94
C ASP A 549 -40.28 36.03 -23.37
N PRO A 550 -40.75 35.32 -24.43
CA PRO A 550 -40.44 35.65 -25.82
C PRO A 550 -40.95 37.03 -26.25
N SER A 551 -41.85 37.65 -25.47
CA SER A 551 -42.32 39.02 -25.68
C SER A 551 -41.34 40.09 -25.20
N VAL A 552 -40.44 39.74 -24.27
CA VAL A 552 -39.38 40.63 -23.76
C VAL A 552 -38.12 40.50 -24.61
N ARG A 553 -37.63 39.27 -24.82
CA ARG A 553 -36.51 38.97 -25.72
C ARG A 553 -36.60 37.54 -26.24
N ALA A 554 -35.79 37.20 -27.25
CA ALA A 554 -35.66 35.83 -27.70
C ALA A 554 -35.10 34.93 -26.59
N LYS A 555 -35.65 33.71 -26.50
CA LYS A 555 -35.13 32.65 -25.63
C LYS A 555 -33.67 32.34 -25.94
N ASP A 556 -32.90 32.02 -24.91
CA ASP A 556 -31.54 31.55 -25.04
C ASP A 556 -31.51 30.21 -25.80
N LEU A 557 -30.41 29.95 -26.52
CA LEU A 557 -30.26 28.73 -27.31
C LEU A 557 -30.16 27.51 -26.40
N SER A 558 -31.05 26.54 -26.61
CA SER A 558 -30.94 25.20 -26.02
C SER A 558 -29.70 24.48 -26.54
N PHE A 559 -29.12 23.64 -25.69
CA PHE A 559 -28.03 22.74 -26.06
C PHE A 559 -28.10 21.45 -25.25
N SER A 560 -27.46 20.40 -25.77
CA SER A 560 -27.34 19.11 -25.09
C SER A 560 -26.00 18.48 -25.40
N TYR A 561 -25.34 17.89 -24.40
CA TYR A 561 -24.16 17.05 -24.58
C TYR A 561 -24.54 15.63 -24.18
N ASN A 562 -24.85 14.80 -25.18
CA ASN A 562 -25.40 13.47 -24.95
C ASN A 562 -24.32 12.40 -25.07
N TYR A 563 -24.35 11.40 -24.20
CA TYR A 563 -23.48 10.24 -24.36
C TYR A 563 -23.77 9.43 -25.63
N ALA A 564 -24.99 9.53 -26.17
CA ALA A 564 -25.34 8.94 -27.44
C ALA A 564 -24.55 9.54 -28.64
N ASP A 565 -23.93 10.70 -28.45
CA ASP A 565 -23.10 11.36 -29.46
C ASP A 565 -21.62 10.91 -29.39
N LEU A 566 -21.24 10.07 -28.42
CA LEU A 566 -19.91 9.45 -28.38
C LEU A 566 -19.75 8.41 -29.49
N SER A 567 -18.57 8.40 -30.12
CA SER A 567 -18.14 7.35 -31.03
C SER A 567 -17.54 6.13 -30.31
N THR A 568 -17.21 6.29 -29.03
CA THR A 568 -16.71 5.27 -28.11
C THR A 568 -17.82 4.77 -27.18
N THR A 569 -17.50 3.77 -26.33
CA THR A 569 -18.45 3.22 -25.35
C THR A 569 -18.91 4.29 -24.36
N PRO A 570 -20.22 4.53 -24.21
CA PRO A 570 -20.77 5.39 -23.14
C PRO A 570 -20.52 4.81 -21.73
N PRO A 571 -20.18 5.64 -20.73
CA PRO A 571 -19.98 5.22 -19.34
C PRO A 571 -21.28 5.02 -18.56
N VAL A 572 -22.37 4.64 -19.24
CA VAL A 572 -23.72 4.60 -18.66
C VAL A 572 -24.54 3.49 -19.30
N ASP A 573 -25.39 2.83 -18.51
CA ASP A 573 -26.35 1.87 -19.05
C ASP A 573 -27.32 2.57 -20.03
N PRO A 574 -27.52 2.05 -21.26
CA PRO A 574 -28.42 2.66 -22.25
C PRO A 574 -29.87 2.85 -21.76
N GLY A 575 -30.34 2.01 -20.84
CA GLY A 575 -31.65 2.13 -20.19
C GLY A 575 -31.77 3.43 -19.39
N CYS A 576 -30.70 3.86 -18.71
CA CYS A 576 -30.65 5.07 -17.91
C CYS A 576 -30.71 6.37 -18.74
N VAL A 577 -30.26 6.33 -19.99
CA VAL A 577 -30.42 7.45 -20.93
C VAL A 577 -31.90 7.67 -21.26
N SER A 578 -32.66 6.57 -21.42
CA SER A 578 -34.07 6.63 -21.80
C SER A 578 -35.04 6.80 -20.63
N ASN A 579 -34.67 6.27 -19.46
CA ASN A 579 -35.50 6.26 -18.25
C ASN A 579 -34.62 6.19 -17.00
N TRP A 580 -34.25 7.36 -16.49
CA TRP A 580 -33.50 7.45 -15.24
C TRP A 580 -34.29 6.86 -14.06
N ASN A 581 -33.61 6.13 -13.17
CA ASN A 581 -34.13 5.63 -11.90
C ASN A 581 -33.04 5.68 -10.81
N ALA A 582 -33.39 5.37 -9.56
CA ALA A 582 -32.49 5.48 -8.41
C ALA A 582 -31.21 4.62 -8.52
N GLY A 583 -31.20 3.55 -9.32
CA GLY A 583 -30.03 2.69 -9.59
C GLY A 583 -29.13 3.18 -10.72
N CYS A 584 -29.49 4.25 -11.45
CA CYS A 584 -28.69 4.74 -12.57
C CYS A 584 -27.35 5.35 -12.13
N ARG A 585 -26.24 4.87 -12.69
CA ARG A 585 -24.89 5.36 -12.44
C ARG A 585 -24.17 5.67 -13.75
N ILE A 586 -23.36 6.70 -13.73
CA ILE A 586 -22.32 6.98 -14.71
C ILE A 586 -21.00 6.54 -14.06
N THR A 587 -20.36 5.54 -14.66
CA THR A 587 -19.15 4.88 -14.15
C THR A 587 -18.04 5.03 -15.19
N ILE A 588 -17.02 5.83 -14.89
CA ILE A 588 -16.00 6.21 -15.86
C ILE A 588 -14.67 5.52 -15.54
N ASN A 589 -14.47 4.32 -16.06
CA ASN A 589 -13.14 3.70 -16.10
C ASN A 589 -12.31 4.31 -17.22
N TYR A 590 -11.05 4.67 -16.94
CA TYR A 590 -10.17 5.31 -17.92
C TYR A 590 -9.98 4.44 -19.17
N ILE A 591 -9.68 3.16 -18.96
CA ILE A 591 -9.40 2.20 -20.04
C ILE A 591 -10.60 2.00 -20.99
N ASP A 592 -11.81 1.96 -20.44
CA ASP A 592 -13.01 1.63 -21.22
C ASP A 592 -13.61 2.85 -21.93
N HIS A 593 -13.50 4.02 -21.31
CA HIS A 593 -14.29 5.19 -21.73
C HIS A 593 -13.42 6.36 -22.20
N VAL A 594 -12.27 6.61 -21.57
CA VAL A 594 -11.42 7.77 -21.86
C VAL A 594 -10.34 7.43 -22.90
N HIS A 595 -9.56 6.38 -22.65
CA HIS A 595 -8.47 5.98 -23.54
C HIS A 595 -8.89 5.78 -25.01
N PRO A 596 -10.04 5.13 -25.32
CA PRO A 596 -10.43 4.90 -26.71
C PRO A 596 -10.68 6.18 -27.52
N ILE A 597 -10.93 7.33 -26.87
CA ILE A 597 -11.18 8.62 -27.53
C ILE A 597 -9.97 9.05 -28.36
N TRP A 598 -8.75 8.71 -27.91
CA TRP A 598 -7.50 9.14 -28.53
C TRP A 598 -7.29 8.52 -29.92
N SER A 599 -7.82 7.32 -30.14
CA SER A 599 -7.68 6.56 -31.40
C SER A 599 -8.93 6.61 -32.29
N VAL A 600 -9.94 7.42 -31.95
CA VAL A 600 -11.08 7.65 -32.84
C VAL A 600 -10.60 8.29 -34.15
N ASP A 601 -10.92 7.65 -35.28
CA ASP A 601 -10.59 8.13 -36.62
C ASP A 601 -11.24 9.48 -36.90
N ARG A 602 -10.38 10.50 -37.13
CA ARG A 602 -10.78 11.88 -37.45
C ARG A 602 -10.16 12.33 -38.77
N GLN A 603 -10.00 11.41 -39.73
CA GLN A 603 -9.53 11.75 -41.06
C GLN A 603 -10.56 12.58 -41.83
N ILE A 604 -10.11 13.71 -42.36
CA ILE A 604 -10.87 14.53 -43.31
C ILE A 604 -10.48 14.06 -44.71
N LEU A 605 -11.41 13.41 -45.42
CA LEU A 605 -11.19 12.89 -46.77
C LEU A 605 -11.59 13.91 -47.85
N ASP A 606 -10.96 13.85 -49.02
CA ASP A 606 -11.34 14.60 -50.21
C ASP A 606 -12.67 14.08 -50.78
N VAL A 607 -13.20 14.78 -51.78
CA VAL A 607 -14.47 14.44 -52.47
C VAL A 607 -14.50 13.03 -53.08
N ASP A 608 -13.34 12.39 -53.24
CA ASP A 608 -13.20 11.02 -53.72
C ASP A 608 -13.44 9.95 -52.63
N GLY A 609 -13.49 10.35 -51.36
CA GLY A 609 -13.69 9.48 -50.20
C GLY A 609 -12.51 8.54 -49.91
N ILE A 610 -11.33 8.83 -50.46
CA ILE A 610 -10.12 8.00 -50.32
C ILE A 610 -8.90 8.85 -49.95
N THR A 611 -8.76 10.05 -50.53
CA THR A 611 -7.59 10.90 -50.30
C THR A 611 -7.71 11.61 -48.96
N VAL A 612 -6.84 11.33 -47.99
CA VAL A 612 -6.79 12.04 -46.70
C VAL A 612 -6.25 13.46 -46.91
N LEU A 613 -7.08 14.47 -46.63
CA LEU A 613 -6.72 15.89 -46.65
C LEU A 613 -6.04 16.34 -45.35
N SER A 614 -6.50 15.79 -44.22
CA SER A 614 -5.88 15.96 -42.91
C SER A 614 -6.28 14.80 -41.99
N ASP A 615 -5.44 14.49 -41.01
CA ASP A 615 -5.72 13.51 -39.98
C ASP A 615 -5.67 14.20 -38.61
N ASP A 616 -6.85 14.42 -38.01
CA ASP A 616 -6.98 15.04 -36.70
C ASP A 616 -7.10 13.99 -35.57
N THR A 617 -6.81 12.71 -35.86
CA THR A 617 -6.77 11.64 -34.84
C THR A 617 -5.70 11.96 -33.82
N CYS A 618 -5.99 11.86 -32.51
CA CYS A 618 -5.06 12.35 -31.49
C CYS A 618 -3.71 11.62 -31.56
N THR A 619 -3.75 10.29 -31.69
CA THR A 619 -2.56 9.44 -31.81
C THR A 619 -1.77 9.62 -33.11
N SER A 620 -2.29 10.34 -34.13
CA SER A 620 -1.48 10.66 -35.32
C SER A 620 -0.36 11.67 -35.05
N CYS A 621 -0.47 12.43 -33.96
CA CYS A 621 0.50 13.42 -33.52
C CYS A 621 1.01 13.16 -32.09
N HIS A 622 0.20 12.54 -31.25
CA HIS A 622 0.48 12.22 -29.85
C HIS A 622 0.76 10.72 -29.68
N ALA A 623 1.78 10.22 -30.39
CA ALA A 623 2.29 8.86 -30.25
C ALA A 623 3.82 8.88 -30.41
N ASP A 624 4.47 7.84 -29.88
CA ASP A 624 5.92 7.59 -29.94
C ASP A 624 6.39 7.02 -31.28
N VAL A 625 5.46 6.65 -32.16
CA VAL A 625 5.74 6.16 -33.51
C VAL A 625 4.82 6.80 -34.54
N ASP A 626 5.37 7.02 -35.74
CA ASP A 626 4.61 7.53 -36.87
C ASP A 626 3.82 6.40 -37.59
N ALA A 627 3.06 6.77 -38.64
CA ALA A 627 2.28 5.81 -39.43
C ALA A 627 3.13 4.76 -40.17
N ALA A 628 4.45 4.94 -40.26
CA ALA A 628 5.40 3.97 -40.81
C ALA A 628 6.11 3.15 -39.71
N ALA A 629 5.62 3.24 -38.46
CA ALA A 629 6.21 2.61 -37.27
C ALA A 629 7.63 3.09 -36.96
N MET A 630 8.00 4.29 -37.40
CA MET A 630 9.30 4.91 -37.07
C MET A 630 9.16 5.75 -35.80
N PRO A 631 10.15 5.71 -34.88
CA PRO A 631 10.12 6.52 -33.67
C PRO A 631 9.98 8.01 -33.98
N MET A 632 9.06 8.68 -33.28
CA MET A 632 8.84 10.12 -33.37
C MET A 632 8.61 10.70 -31.98
N VAL A 633 9.07 11.93 -31.75
CA VAL A 633 8.79 12.63 -30.50
C VAL A 633 7.30 13.00 -30.49
N PRO A 634 6.50 12.54 -29.50
CA PRO A 634 5.10 12.91 -29.41
C PRO A 634 4.95 14.43 -29.34
N ALA A 635 3.98 14.98 -30.08
CA ALA A 635 3.78 16.42 -30.12
C ALA A 635 3.53 16.98 -28.71
N ALA A 636 4.25 18.04 -28.35
CA ALA A 636 4.23 18.66 -27.03
C ALA A 636 4.65 17.75 -25.86
N GLN A 637 5.39 16.66 -26.12
CA GLN A 637 5.81 15.68 -25.11
C GLN A 637 4.59 15.11 -24.39
N LEU A 638 3.62 14.62 -25.17
CA LEU A 638 2.39 14.01 -24.69
C LEU A 638 2.11 12.80 -25.55
N ASP A 639 2.30 11.61 -24.98
CA ASP A 639 1.97 10.34 -25.62
C ASP A 639 0.56 9.87 -25.21
N LEU A 640 -0.35 9.76 -26.19
CA LEU A 640 -1.72 9.27 -25.99
C LEU A 640 -1.92 7.87 -26.59
N GLY A 641 -0.84 7.22 -27.03
CA GLY A 641 -0.85 5.91 -27.65
C GLY A 641 -1.24 4.76 -26.72
N ASP A 642 -1.47 3.61 -27.34
CA ASP A 642 -1.75 2.34 -26.66
C ASP A 642 -0.52 1.78 -25.93
N GLY A 643 -0.76 0.92 -24.93
CA GLY A 643 0.27 0.15 -24.25
C GLY A 643 0.50 0.54 -22.79
N PRO A 644 1.11 -0.36 -21.99
CA PRO A 644 1.39 -0.12 -20.59
C PRO A 644 2.44 0.98 -20.42
N SER A 645 2.36 1.72 -19.31
CA SER A 645 3.40 2.66 -18.92
C SER A 645 4.66 1.92 -18.47
N VAL A 646 5.82 2.53 -18.70
CA VAL A 646 7.10 2.04 -18.18
C VAL A 646 7.27 2.30 -16.68
N ASP A 647 6.53 3.27 -16.13
CA ASP A 647 6.60 3.63 -14.71
C ASP A 647 5.63 2.82 -13.84
N GLU A 648 4.46 2.47 -14.41
CA GLU A 648 3.43 1.66 -13.75
C GLU A 648 2.77 0.76 -14.80
N ALA A 649 3.14 -0.52 -14.84
CA ALA A 649 2.72 -1.44 -15.89
C ALA A 649 1.21 -1.71 -15.88
N ASP A 650 0.55 -1.55 -14.73
CA ASP A 650 -0.90 -1.71 -14.57
C ASP A 650 -1.71 -0.51 -15.07
N GLN A 651 -1.03 0.54 -15.53
CA GLN A 651 -1.65 1.72 -16.11
C GLN A 651 -1.22 1.92 -17.56
N LEU A 652 -2.12 2.40 -18.41
CA LEU A 652 -1.78 2.80 -19.78
C LEU A 652 -0.86 4.03 -19.76
N LYS A 653 0.12 4.08 -20.67
CA LYS A 653 1.04 5.23 -20.77
C LYS A 653 0.30 6.56 -20.90
N SER A 654 -0.74 6.59 -21.73
CA SER A 654 -1.61 7.77 -21.92
C SER A 654 -2.30 8.27 -20.65
N TYR A 655 -2.60 7.39 -19.68
CA TYR A 655 -3.12 7.81 -18.37
C TYR A 655 -2.03 8.56 -17.59
N ARG A 656 -0.81 8.01 -17.60
CA ARG A 656 0.32 8.57 -16.87
C ARG A 656 0.77 9.91 -17.44
N GLU A 657 0.89 9.98 -18.75
CA GLU A 657 1.21 11.18 -19.54
C GLU A 657 0.27 12.35 -19.28
N LEU A 658 -1.03 12.06 -19.09
CA LEU A 658 -2.02 13.09 -18.80
C LEU A 658 -1.93 13.62 -17.36
N LEU A 659 -1.52 12.79 -16.40
CA LEU A 659 -1.72 13.05 -14.97
C LEU A 659 -0.44 13.06 -14.14
N PHE A 660 0.71 12.66 -14.65
CA PHE A 660 1.97 12.60 -13.92
C PHE A 660 3.03 13.44 -14.62
N ASN A 661 4.08 13.76 -13.88
CA ASN A 661 5.26 14.34 -14.49
C ASN A 661 5.98 13.25 -15.29
N ASP A 662 6.59 13.66 -16.38
CA ASP A 662 7.43 12.82 -17.24
C ASP A 662 8.69 13.58 -17.65
N ASN A 663 9.58 12.98 -18.43
CA ASN A 663 10.76 13.63 -18.99
C ASN A 663 10.51 14.04 -20.44
N GLN A 664 10.96 15.24 -20.84
CA GLN A 664 10.95 15.60 -22.25
C GLN A 664 11.90 14.69 -23.03
N GLN A 665 11.49 14.25 -24.21
CA GLN A 665 12.26 13.38 -25.08
C GLN A 665 12.71 14.08 -26.36
N GLU A 666 13.83 13.62 -26.91
CA GLU A 666 14.31 13.97 -28.24
C GLU A 666 14.68 12.74 -29.04
N LEU A 667 14.73 12.90 -30.38
CA LEU A 667 15.12 11.83 -31.29
C LEU A 667 16.62 11.92 -31.55
N VAL A 668 17.39 11.00 -30.98
CA VAL A 668 18.84 10.88 -31.19
C VAL A 668 19.12 9.56 -31.89
N ASP A 669 19.74 9.63 -33.07
CA ASP A 669 20.12 8.47 -33.89
C ASP A 669 18.97 7.49 -34.20
N GLY A 670 17.73 7.99 -34.22
CA GLY A 670 16.53 7.19 -34.51
C GLY A 670 15.90 6.50 -33.29
N ALA A 671 16.38 6.78 -32.08
CA ALA A 671 15.78 6.35 -30.82
C ALA A 671 15.29 7.56 -30.01
N LEU A 672 14.17 7.38 -29.30
CA LEU A 672 13.70 8.36 -28.32
C LEU A 672 14.57 8.24 -27.07
N GLN A 673 15.09 9.39 -26.61
CA GLN A 673 15.90 9.50 -25.41
C GLN A 673 15.49 10.75 -24.64
N ASP A 674 15.62 10.70 -23.31
CA ASP A 674 15.32 11.85 -22.45
C ASP A 674 16.31 12.99 -22.72
N ILE A 675 15.79 14.22 -22.80
CA ILE A 675 16.59 15.43 -22.92
C ILE A 675 17.30 15.66 -21.58
N LEU A 676 18.62 15.66 -21.63
CA LEU A 676 19.48 15.96 -20.49
C LEU A 676 20.00 17.39 -20.57
N VAL A 677 19.80 18.17 -19.50
CA VAL A 677 20.37 19.51 -19.33
C VAL A 677 21.26 19.57 -18.11
N GLN A 678 22.19 20.51 -18.07
CA GLN A 678 23.03 20.70 -16.91
C GLN A 678 22.22 21.25 -15.73
N ALA A 679 22.27 20.55 -14.59
CA ALA A 679 21.55 20.91 -13.37
C ALA A 679 22.03 22.25 -12.80
N THR A 680 21.14 22.94 -12.07
CA THR A 680 21.47 24.22 -11.41
C THR A 680 21.13 24.22 -9.92
N ASP A 681 21.91 24.95 -9.12
CA ASP A 681 21.58 25.21 -7.71
C ASP A 681 20.36 26.16 -7.58
N GLY A 682 19.90 26.38 -6.34
CA GLY A 682 18.79 27.31 -6.05
C GLY A 682 19.05 28.79 -6.41
N ASN A 683 20.27 29.15 -6.83
CA ASN A 683 20.65 30.47 -7.32
C ASN A 683 20.84 30.49 -8.85
N GLY A 684 20.62 29.38 -9.55
CA GLY A 684 20.80 29.25 -10.99
C GLY A 684 22.26 29.05 -11.44
N ASN A 685 23.17 28.68 -10.53
CA ASN A 685 24.54 28.32 -10.90
C ASN A 685 24.60 26.89 -11.43
N LEU A 686 25.34 26.68 -12.51
CA LEU A 686 25.56 25.35 -13.10
C LEU A 686 26.27 24.42 -12.10
N LEU A 687 25.74 23.21 -11.94
CA LEU A 687 26.28 22.17 -11.09
C LEU A 687 27.25 21.28 -11.86
N PHE A 688 28.30 20.88 -11.16
CA PHE A 688 29.38 20.05 -11.66
C PHE A 688 29.72 19.02 -10.59
N GLU A 689 30.24 17.86 -11.00
CA GLU A 689 30.67 16.84 -10.05
C GLU A 689 31.80 17.39 -9.17
N THR A 690 31.72 17.10 -7.87
CA THR A 690 32.73 17.49 -6.89
C THR A 690 33.29 16.28 -6.16
N ASP A 691 34.57 16.32 -5.83
CA ASP A 691 35.21 15.34 -4.95
C ASP A 691 34.75 15.51 -3.48
N GLU A 692 35.24 14.62 -2.62
CA GLU A 692 34.92 14.57 -1.18
C GLU A 692 35.34 15.86 -0.42
N ASP A 693 36.28 16.63 -0.98
CA ASP A 693 36.78 17.90 -0.45
C ASP A 693 36.05 19.12 -1.06
N GLY A 694 35.10 18.90 -1.97
CA GLY A 694 34.31 19.94 -2.64
C GLY A 694 35.00 20.61 -3.84
N ASN A 695 36.07 20.03 -4.39
CA ASN A 695 36.71 20.52 -5.63
C ASN A 695 36.05 19.91 -6.86
N LEU A 696 36.07 20.64 -7.99
CA LEU A 696 35.50 20.17 -9.25
C LEU A 696 36.26 18.97 -9.80
N VAL A 697 35.53 17.91 -10.16
CA VAL A 697 36.04 16.79 -10.95
C VAL A 697 36.15 17.25 -12.41
N LEU A 698 37.31 17.05 -13.02
CA LEU A 698 37.62 17.51 -14.39
C LEU A 698 37.70 16.31 -15.33
N ASP A 699 37.23 16.50 -16.56
CA ASP A 699 37.37 15.53 -17.65
C ASP A 699 38.81 15.47 -18.19
N ILE A 700 39.04 14.62 -19.18
CA ILE A 700 40.35 14.43 -19.83
C ILE A 700 40.91 15.69 -20.51
N ASN A 701 40.06 16.68 -20.80
CA ASN A 701 40.45 17.96 -21.38
C ASN A 701 40.72 19.04 -20.31
N GLY A 702 40.47 18.72 -19.04
CA GLY A 702 40.59 19.64 -17.91
C GLY A 702 39.36 20.53 -17.71
N ASP A 703 38.23 20.17 -18.33
CA ASP A 703 36.95 20.88 -18.18
C ASP A 703 36.10 20.22 -17.08
N PRO A 704 35.41 20.98 -16.20
CA PRO A 704 34.57 20.40 -15.16
C PRO A 704 33.43 19.53 -15.71
N ILE A 705 33.19 18.36 -15.09
CA ILE A 705 32.15 17.42 -15.52
C ILE A 705 30.76 17.92 -15.09
N PRO A 706 29.83 18.21 -16.01
CA PRO A 706 28.51 18.73 -15.67
C PRO A 706 27.62 17.64 -15.06
N ILE A 707 26.89 17.97 -13.99
CA ILE A 707 25.81 17.12 -13.50
C ILE A 707 24.62 17.32 -14.43
N LEU A 708 24.14 16.24 -15.04
CA LEU A 708 22.99 16.28 -15.95
C LEU A 708 21.72 15.81 -15.24
N GLU A 709 20.61 16.49 -15.52
CA GLU A 709 19.27 16.13 -15.08
C GLU A 709 18.31 16.10 -16.26
N SER A 710 17.26 15.28 -16.18
CA SER A 710 16.21 15.24 -17.18
C SER A 710 15.36 16.52 -17.13
N VAL A 711 14.92 16.98 -18.29
CA VAL A 711 14.00 18.12 -18.36
C VAL A 711 12.59 17.66 -18.02
N ASN A 712 12.08 18.09 -16.87
CA ASN A 712 10.72 17.76 -16.44
C ASN A 712 9.64 18.28 -17.41
N GLN A 713 8.70 17.40 -17.76
CA GLN A 713 7.47 17.66 -18.47
C GLN A 713 6.30 17.56 -17.48
N VAL A 714 5.60 18.67 -17.29
CA VAL A 714 4.45 18.71 -16.37
C VAL A 714 3.17 18.22 -17.07
N PRO A 715 2.28 17.51 -16.34
CA PRO A 715 1.09 16.90 -16.92
C PRO A 715 0.14 17.92 -17.55
N SER A 716 -0.66 17.44 -18.50
CA SER A 716 -1.65 18.26 -19.19
C SER A 716 -2.95 18.45 -18.39
N LEU A 717 -3.26 17.53 -17.46
CA LEU A 717 -4.46 17.52 -16.63
C LEU A 717 -4.13 17.54 -15.13
N ASN A 718 -5.08 18.05 -14.34
CA ASN A 718 -5.01 18.17 -12.89
C ASN A 718 -6.27 17.57 -12.25
N VAL A 719 -6.09 16.58 -11.38
CA VAL A 719 -7.19 15.88 -10.65
C VAL A 719 -7.99 16.78 -9.71
N ALA A 720 -7.53 18.02 -9.47
CA ALA A 720 -8.30 19.03 -8.77
C ALA A 720 -9.48 19.58 -9.59
N GLY A 721 -9.55 19.34 -10.90
CA GLY A 721 -10.71 19.63 -11.73
C GLY A 721 -10.40 20.15 -13.14
N ALA A 722 -11.41 20.11 -14.00
CA ALA A 722 -11.30 20.48 -15.41
C ALA A 722 -10.97 21.97 -15.61
N LEU A 723 -11.55 22.86 -14.79
CA LEU A 723 -11.21 24.30 -14.82
C LEU A 723 -9.75 24.59 -14.43
N LEU A 724 -9.16 23.73 -13.59
CA LEU A 724 -7.76 23.81 -13.18
C LEU A 724 -6.80 23.11 -14.17
N SER A 725 -7.32 22.68 -15.33
CA SER A 725 -6.57 22.00 -16.39
C SER A 725 -6.50 22.80 -17.70
N PRO A 726 -6.14 24.11 -17.69
CA PRO A 726 -6.17 24.94 -18.90
C PRO A 726 -5.12 24.53 -19.95
N ARG A 727 -4.04 23.82 -19.58
CA ARG A 727 -3.03 23.32 -20.53
C ARG A 727 -3.67 22.41 -21.59
N PHE A 728 -4.65 21.62 -21.19
CA PHE A 728 -5.44 20.75 -22.06
C PHE A 728 -6.68 21.47 -22.62
N PHE A 729 -7.63 21.87 -21.77
CA PHE A 729 -8.95 22.32 -22.23
C PHE A 729 -8.92 23.61 -23.08
N SER A 730 -7.94 24.50 -22.89
CA SER A 730 -7.84 25.73 -23.71
C SER A 730 -7.50 25.45 -25.18
N ARG A 731 -6.96 24.26 -25.49
CA ARG A 731 -6.64 23.88 -26.87
C ARG A 731 -7.89 23.60 -27.69
N PHE A 732 -8.94 23.08 -27.06
CA PHE A 732 -10.21 22.74 -27.68
C PHE A 732 -11.23 23.88 -27.65
N ALA A 733 -11.00 24.91 -26.83
CA ALA A 733 -11.82 26.12 -26.81
C ALA A 733 -11.77 26.86 -28.16
N ALA A 734 -12.78 27.68 -28.44
CA ALA A 734 -12.84 28.48 -29.66
C ALA A 734 -11.57 29.34 -29.85
N GLY A 735 -10.90 29.19 -31.00
CA GLY A 735 -9.62 29.86 -31.30
C GLY A 735 -8.37 29.13 -30.79
N GLY A 736 -8.52 28.02 -30.06
CA GLY A 736 -7.43 27.11 -29.70
C GLY A 736 -6.93 26.29 -30.90
N THR A 737 -5.75 25.67 -30.74
CA THR A 737 -5.10 24.90 -31.81
C THR A 737 -5.83 23.60 -32.17
N HIS A 738 -6.72 23.12 -31.30
CA HIS A 738 -7.50 21.90 -31.45
C HIS A 738 -9.02 22.17 -31.49
N ALA A 739 -9.43 23.43 -31.73
CA ALA A 739 -10.84 23.80 -31.76
C ALA A 739 -11.64 22.91 -32.73
N GLY A 740 -12.65 22.21 -32.21
CA GLY A 740 -13.51 21.32 -32.99
C GLY A 740 -12.97 19.91 -33.26
N ARG A 741 -11.81 19.54 -32.69
CA ARG A 741 -11.24 18.18 -32.84
C ARG A 741 -11.85 17.15 -31.89
N LEU A 742 -12.30 17.58 -30.70
CA LEU A 742 -13.14 16.78 -29.81
C LEU A 742 -14.56 17.33 -29.85
N THR A 743 -15.53 16.43 -29.81
CA THR A 743 -16.96 16.72 -29.68
C THR A 743 -17.28 17.23 -28.27
N ASP A 744 -18.42 17.90 -28.12
CA ASP A 744 -18.86 18.37 -26.80
C ASP A 744 -19.14 17.20 -25.84
N ALA A 745 -19.55 16.03 -26.35
CA ALA A 745 -19.74 14.82 -25.55
C ALA A 745 -18.41 14.25 -25.02
N GLU A 746 -17.36 14.21 -25.84
CA GLU A 746 -16.02 13.81 -25.42
C GLU A 746 -15.44 14.80 -24.39
N LEU A 747 -15.61 16.12 -24.61
CA LEU A 747 -15.17 17.15 -23.66
C LEU A 747 -15.93 17.09 -22.33
N LYS A 748 -17.24 16.77 -22.36
CA LYS A 748 -18.03 16.47 -21.16
C LYS A 748 -17.43 15.29 -20.41
N LEU A 749 -17.21 14.16 -21.08
CA LEU A 749 -16.65 12.94 -20.48
C LEU A 749 -15.29 13.19 -19.80
N LEU A 750 -14.40 13.92 -20.47
CA LEU A 750 -13.10 14.30 -19.90
C LEU A 750 -13.23 15.24 -18.69
N SER A 751 -14.20 16.16 -18.73
CA SER A 751 -14.45 17.08 -17.61
C SER A 751 -15.00 16.32 -16.39
N GLU A 752 -15.92 15.38 -16.62
CA GLU A 752 -16.49 14.50 -15.59
C GLU A 752 -15.42 13.68 -14.90
N TRP A 753 -14.62 12.96 -15.70
CA TRP A 753 -13.56 12.09 -15.22
C TRP A 753 -12.55 12.86 -14.35
N ILE A 754 -12.09 14.02 -14.79
CA ILE A 754 -11.11 14.82 -14.05
C ILE A 754 -11.72 15.47 -12.80
N ASP A 755 -12.96 15.97 -12.86
CA ASP A 755 -13.60 16.61 -11.71
C ASP A 755 -13.80 15.63 -10.53
N ILE A 756 -14.07 14.36 -10.80
CA ILE A 756 -14.17 13.28 -9.80
C ILE A 756 -12.81 12.62 -9.51
N GLY A 757 -11.70 13.29 -9.81
CA GLY A 757 -10.35 12.91 -9.37
C GLY A 757 -9.51 12.14 -10.38
N GLY A 758 -9.96 11.98 -11.62
CA GLY A 758 -9.20 11.31 -12.67
C GLY A 758 -8.87 9.86 -12.33
N GLN A 759 -9.81 9.14 -11.71
CA GLN A 759 -9.63 7.76 -11.25
C GLN A 759 -9.33 6.81 -12.42
N TYR A 760 -8.55 5.76 -12.18
CA TYR A 760 -8.27 4.77 -13.22
C TYR A 760 -9.47 3.82 -13.41
N TYR A 761 -10.07 3.35 -12.31
CA TYR A 761 -11.39 2.73 -12.28
C TYR A 761 -12.32 3.48 -11.31
N ASN A 762 -13.59 3.58 -11.67
CA ASN A 762 -14.64 4.12 -10.81
C ASN A 762 -15.44 3.03 -10.09
N ASN A 763 -15.34 1.78 -10.54
CA ASN A 763 -16.03 0.64 -9.95
C ASN A 763 -15.00 -0.44 -9.62
N PRO A 764 -14.89 -0.87 -8.37
CA PRO A 764 -13.90 -1.86 -7.96
C PRO A 764 -14.11 -3.21 -8.64
N PHE A 765 -15.34 -3.57 -8.98
CA PHE A 765 -15.64 -4.83 -9.67
C PHE A 765 -15.35 -4.80 -11.18
N ASP A 766 -15.04 -3.62 -11.73
CA ASP A 766 -14.52 -3.50 -13.10
C ASP A 766 -12.99 -3.62 -13.14
N VAL A 767 -12.34 -3.59 -11.96
CA VAL A 767 -10.95 -4.00 -11.77
C VAL A 767 -10.91 -5.51 -11.95
N ASN A 768 -11.03 -5.94 -13.21
CA ASN A 768 -10.60 -7.27 -13.55
C ASN A 768 -9.11 -7.28 -13.24
N ALA A 769 -8.64 -8.26 -12.46
CA ALA A 769 -7.21 -8.54 -12.26
C ALA A 769 -6.44 -8.86 -13.58
N TRP A 770 -7.05 -8.57 -14.75
CA TRP A 770 -6.68 -9.00 -16.09
C TRP A 770 -7.09 -8.02 -17.23
N THR A 771 -7.72 -6.85 -17.01
CA THR A 771 -8.27 -6.02 -18.11
C THR A 771 -7.23 -5.28 -18.96
N VAL A 772 -6.19 -4.74 -18.34
CA VAL A 772 -5.04 -4.21 -19.12
C VAL A 772 -4.35 -5.36 -19.86
N PHE A 773 -4.43 -6.58 -19.34
CA PHE A 773 -3.73 -7.72 -19.90
C PHE A 773 -4.48 -8.38 -21.06
N GLU A 774 -5.80 -8.64 -21.01
CA GLU A 774 -6.46 -9.49 -22.03
C GLU A 774 -6.55 -8.87 -23.45
N LYS A 775 -6.50 -7.54 -23.57
CA LYS A 775 -6.44 -6.84 -24.87
C LYS A 775 -5.04 -6.88 -25.50
N TYR A 776 -3.98 -6.95 -24.68
CA TYR A 776 -2.58 -6.93 -25.12
C TYR A 776 -1.81 -8.25 -24.85
N GLN A 777 -2.46 -9.27 -24.28
CA GLN A 777 -1.90 -10.61 -24.10
C GLN A 777 -1.83 -11.33 -25.46
N PRO A 778 -0.72 -12.02 -25.75
CA PRO A 778 -0.55 -12.67 -27.03
C PRO A 778 -1.60 -13.79 -27.20
N LYS A 779 -2.41 -13.66 -28.25
CA LYS A 779 -3.42 -14.64 -28.67
C LYS A 779 -2.87 -15.51 -29.78
N VAL A 780 -3.27 -16.78 -29.77
CA VAL A 780 -2.89 -17.73 -30.82
C VAL A 780 -4.12 -18.44 -31.36
N LEU A 781 -4.09 -18.75 -32.65
CA LEU A 781 -5.13 -19.51 -33.35
C LEU A 781 -4.76 -20.99 -33.37
N VAL A 782 -5.68 -21.85 -32.92
CA VAL A 782 -5.47 -23.31 -32.96
C VAL A 782 -5.46 -23.80 -34.41
N SER A 783 -4.29 -24.23 -34.91
CA SER A 783 -4.17 -24.70 -36.30
C SER A 783 -4.43 -26.19 -36.47
N ASP A 784 -4.15 -26.98 -35.43
CA ASP A 784 -4.41 -28.42 -35.38
C ASP A 784 -5.90 -28.74 -35.14
N PRO A 785 -6.37 -29.98 -35.41
CA PRO A 785 -7.78 -30.35 -35.25
C PRO A 785 -8.35 -30.11 -33.85
N TYR A 786 -7.48 -30.16 -32.84
CA TYR A 786 -7.82 -29.92 -31.45
C TYR A 786 -6.59 -29.50 -30.62
N LEU A 787 -6.83 -28.75 -29.56
CA LEU A 787 -5.87 -28.38 -28.52
C LEU A 787 -6.33 -28.97 -27.17
N GLU A 788 -5.53 -29.83 -26.55
CA GLU A 788 -5.94 -30.54 -25.32
C GLU A 788 -5.61 -29.73 -24.06
N LEU A 789 -6.64 -29.25 -23.37
CA LEU A 789 -6.51 -28.52 -22.11
C LEU A 789 -6.55 -29.48 -20.91
N ARG A 790 -5.48 -29.46 -20.11
CA ARG A 790 -5.33 -30.27 -18.90
C ARG A 790 -5.52 -29.47 -17.63
N THR A 791 -5.95 -30.12 -16.56
CA THR A 791 -6.16 -29.44 -15.26
C THR A 791 -4.86 -28.98 -14.59
N GLY A 792 -3.70 -29.43 -15.07
CA GLY A 792 -2.38 -29.03 -14.55
C GLY A 792 -1.26 -29.20 -15.58
N PRO A 793 -0.08 -28.57 -15.34
CA PRO A 793 1.06 -28.59 -16.25
C PRO A 793 1.80 -29.93 -16.17
N GLY A 794 1.30 -30.94 -16.88
CA GLY A 794 1.91 -32.26 -16.93
C GLY A 794 1.05 -33.32 -17.60
N ARG A 795 1.71 -34.33 -18.19
CA ARG A 795 1.03 -35.43 -18.90
C ARG A 795 0.14 -36.30 -18.01
N GLY A 796 0.34 -36.28 -16.70
CA GLY A 796 -0.44 -37.01 -15.71
C GLY A 796 -1.76 -36.34 -15.32
N TYR A 797 -1.95 -35.05 -15.65
CA TYR A 797 -3.21 -34.35 -15.40
C TYR A 797 -4.24 -34.71 -16.47
N PRO A 798 -5.51 -34.95 -16.06
CA PRO A 798 -6.57 -35.28 -17.00
C PRO A 798 -6.84 -34.11 -17.94
N ILE A 799 -7.11 -34.44 -19.20
CA ILE A 799 -7.69 -33.51 -20.18
C ILE A 799 -9.13 -33.29 -19.75
N PHE A 800 -9.48 -32.05 -19.44
CA PHE A 800 -10.84 -31.69 -19.01
C PHE A 800 -11.57 -30.86 -20.06
N TYR A 801 -10.84 -30.28 -21.02
CA TYR A 801 -11.40 -29.50 -22.11
C TYR A 801 -10.58 -29.67 -23.38
N VAL A 802 -11.20 -29.44 -24.53
CA VAL A 802 -10.56 -29.50 -25.84
C VAL A 802 -11.02 -28.29 -26.65
N ALA A 803 -10.08 -27.43 -27.06
CA ALA A 803 -10.37 -26.36 -28.01
C ALA A 803 -10.30 -26.92 -29.44
N GLY A 804 -11.18 -26.45 -30.32
CA GLY A 804 -11.25 -26.92 -31.70
C GLY A 804 -10.33 -26.13 -32.63
N GLN A 805 -10.09 -26.67 -33.82
CA GLN A 805 -9.42 -25.96 -34.90
C GLN A 805 -10.11 -24.62 -35.21
N GLY A 806 -9.34 -23.54 -35.24
CA GLY A 806 -9.83 -22.18 -35.45
C GLY A 806 -10.34 -21.46 -34.20
N ASP A 807 -10.29 -22.09 -33.01
CA ASP A 807 -10.53 -21.38 -31.75
C ASP A 807 -9.34 -20.46 -31.45
N GLU A 808 -9.63 -19.24 -30.98
CA GLU A 808 -8.63 -18.30 -30.45
C GLU A 808 -8.35 -18.64 -28.99
N VAL A 809 -7.08 -18.73 -28.63
CA VAL A 809 -6.64 -19.14 -27.30
C VAL A 809 -5.69 -18.08 -26.75
N VAL A 810 -6.03 -17.54 -25.57
CA VAL A 810 -5.23 -16.52 -24.87
C VAL A 810 -4.15 -17.20 -24.05
N MET A 811 -2.88 -16.81 -24.23
CA MET A 811 -1.77 -17.37 -23.47
C MET A 811 -1.57 -16.60 -22.17
N LEU A 812 -1.99 -17.18 -21.05
CA LEU A 812 -1.98 -16.51 -19.74
C LEU A 812 -0.61 -16.56 -19.06
N LYS A 813 0.05 -17.72 -19.10
CA LYS A 813 1.38 -17.93 -18.49
C LYS A 813 2.09 -19.13 -19.07
N ARG A 814 3.41 -19.17 -18.97
CA ARG A 814 4.23 -20.34 -19.30
C ARG A 814 4.88 -20.90 -18.04
N ARG A 815 4.74 -22.19 -17.83
CA ARG A 815 5.49 -22.97 -16.83
C ARG A 815 6.23 -24.07 -17.57
N THR A 816 7.53 -23.86 -17.77
CA THR A 816 8.43 -24.81 -18.44
C THR A 816 7.95 -25.11 -19.87
N ASP A 817 7.65 -26.36 -20.20
CA ASP A 817 7.11 -26.77 -21.51
C ASP A 817 5.57 -26.69 -21.58
N TRP A 818 4.92 -26.00 -20.64
CA TRP A 818 3.45 -25.90 -20.59
C TRP A 818 2.99 -24.45 -20.58
N PHE A 819 1.99 -24.16 -21.39
CA PHE A 819 1.29 -22.89 -21.40
C PHE A 819 -0.03 -23.07 -20.67
N LYS A 820 -0.32 -22.22 -19.68
CA LYS A 820 -1.69 -22.07 -19.20
C LYS A 820 -2.39 -21.15 -20.19
N VAL A 821 -3.49 -21.63 -20.75
CA VAL A 821 -4.22 -20.94 -21.78
C VAL A 821 -5.70 -20.86 -21.45
N ARG A 822 -6.36 -19.81 -21.94
CA ARG A 822 -7.80 -19.59 -21.81
C ARG A 822 -8.45 -19.70 -23.17
N THR A 823 -9.54 -20.45 -23.24
CA THR A 823 -10.33 -20.64 -24.48
C THR A 823 -11.46 -19.60 -24.57
N PRO A 824 -12.13 -19.44 -25.73
CA PRO A 824 -13.23 -18.48 -25.90
C PRO A 824 -14.45 -18.77 -25.03
N ARG A 825 -14.51 -19.94 -24.38
CA ARG A 825 -15.58 -20.35 -23.46
C ARG A 825 -15.16 -20.26 -22.00
N ASP A 826 -14.15 -19.46 -21.73
CA ASP A 826 -13.63 -19.18 -20.39
C ASP A 826 -13.23 -20.46 -19.63
N LYS A 827 -12.60 -21.38 -20.36
CA LYS A 827 -11.97 -22.58 -19.79
C LYS A 827 -10.47 -22.41 -19.79
N GLU A 828 -9.89 -22.41 -18.59
CA GLU A 828 -8.46 -22.31 -18.37
C GLU A 828 -7.84 -23.68 -18.17
N GLY A 829 -6.85 -24.01 -18.99
CA GLY A 829 -6.17 -25.29 -18.91
C GLY A 829 -4.73 -25.20 -19.36
N TRP A 830 -3.99 -26.25 -19.09
CA TRP A 830 -2.58 -26.35 -19.44
C TRP A 830 -2.42 -27.13 -20.73
N VAL A 831 -1.69 -26.55 -21.67
CA VAL A 831 -1.38 -27.09 -22.99
C VAL A 831 0.12 -27.22 -23.12
N HIS A 832 0.59 -28.32 -23.69
CA HIS A 832 2.02 -28.56 -23.85
C HIS A 832 2.59 -27.73 -25.02
N ILE A 833 3.85 -27.30 -24.93
CA ILE A 833 4.53 -26.50 -25.95
C ILE A 833 4.51 -27.16 -27.33
N SER A 834 4.55 -28.49 -27.40
CA SER A 834 4.46 -29.21 -28.69
C SER A 834 3.10 -29.04 -29.38
N GLU A 835 2.03 -28.80 -28.62
CA GLU A 835 0.71 -28.47 -29.18
C GLU A 835 0.62 -26.97 -29.48
N MET A 836 1.24 -26.12 -28.64
CA MET A 836 1.33 -24.67 -28.89
C MET A 836 2.16 -24.32 -30.12
N GLN A 837 3.24 -25.05 -30.43
CA GLN A 837 4.04 -24.88 -31.66
C GLN A 837 3.24 -25.08 -32.94
N HIS A 838 2.07 -25.70 -32.85
CA HIS A 838 1.13 -25.87 -33.94
C HIS A 838 -0.05 -24.90 -33.81
N THR A 839 0.16 -23.76 -33.17
CA THR A 839 -0.75 -22.61 -33.19
C THR A 839 -0.16 -21.54 -34.11
N LEU A 840 -1.03 -20.70 -34.68
CA LEU A 840 -0.64 -19.58 -35.51
C LEU A 840 -0.84 -18.28 -34.73
N ASP A 841 -0.14 -17.22 -35.08
CA ASP A 841 -0.53 -15.88 -34.64
C ASP A 841 -1.87 -15.45 -35.32
N LEU A 842 -2.35 -14.27 -34.96
CA LEU A 842 -3.60 -13.73 -35.52
C LEU A 842 -3.49 -13.36 -37.01
N ASP A 843 -2.27 -13.23 -37.55
CA ASP A 843 -1.99 -12.96 -38.97
C ASP A 843 -1.78 -14.25 -39.79
N GLY A 844 -1.74 -15.40 -39.12
CA GLY A 844 -1.63 -16.73 -39.72
C GLY A 844 -0.21 -17.27 -39.88
N GLU A 845 0.80 -16.69 -39.22
CA GLU A 845 2.18 -17.17 -39.22
C GLU A 845 2.49 -18.13 -38.05
N GLN A 846 3.55 -18.93 -38.20
CA GLN A 846 3.97 -19.86 -37.13
C GLN A 846 4.77 -19.13 -36.05
N ILE A 847 4.37 -19.32 -34.80
CA ILE A 847 5.03 -18.70 -33.64
C ILE A 847 6.18 -19.60 -33.16
N ASP A 848 7.39 -19.04 -33.11
CA ASP A 848 8.53 -19.68 -32.43
C ASP A 848 8.50 -19.33 -30.94
N PHE A 849 8.08 -20.28 -30.11
CA PHE A 849 7.99 -20.10 -28.66
C PHE A 849 9.34 -20.17 -27.92
N GLY A 850 10.46 -20.34 -28.62
CA GLY A 850 11.80 -20.40 -28.04
C GLY A 850 12.04 -21.67 -27.20
N ALA A 851 13.23 -22.26 -27.33
CA ALA A 851 13.66 -23.36 -26.47
C ALA A 851 14.12 -22.81 -25.11
N LEU A 852 13.46 -23.21 -24.01
CA LEU A 852 14.00 -23.01 -22.67
C LEU A 852 15.32 -23.80 -22.58
N GLY A 853 16.43 -23.07 -22.50
CA GLY A 853 17.76 -23.65 -22.37
C GLY A 853 18.13 -23.92 -20.91
N LEU A 854 19.15 -24.76 -20.71
CA LEU A 854 19.82 -24.95 -19.41
C LEU A 854 20.32 -23.64 -18.76
N ASP A 855 20.40 -22.54 -19.52
CA ASP A 855 20.84 -21.22 -19.06
C ASP A 855 19.93 -20.61 -17.97
N ASP A 856 18.61 -20.87 -17.98
CA ASP A 856 17.70 -20.35 -16.94
C ASP A 856 17.87 -21.08 -15.59
N PHE A 857 18.45 -22.29 -15.59
CA PHE A 857 18.72 -23.03 -14.37
C PHE A 857 19.86 -22.41 -13.55
N SER A 858 20.80 -21.71 -14.21
CA SER A 858 21.97 -21.09 -13.57
C SER A 858 21.68 -19.76 -12.87
N LYS A 859 20.46 -19.22 -12.99
CA LYS A 859 20.02 -17.94 -12.42
C LYS A 859 19.35 -18.05 -11.04
N ARG A 860 19.26 -19.25 -10.46
CA ARG A 860 18.62 -19.49 -9.17
C ARG A 860 19.39 -18.81 -8.05
N ARG A 861 18.69 -18.07 -7.19
CA ARG A 861 19.27 -17.45 -6.00
C ARG A 861 19.24 -18.35 -4.78
N TRP A 862 18.20 -19.18 -4.63
CA TRP A 862 18.02 -20.05 -3.47
C TRP A 862 18.00 -21.52 -3.90
N GLU A 863 18.65 -22.37 -3.11
CA GLU A 863 18.69 -23.82 -3.30
C GLU A 863 18.49 -24.51 -1.94
N MET A 864 17.55 -25.45 -1.84
CA MET A 864 17.38 -26.26 -0.63
C MET A 864 17.37 -27.75 -1.00
N GLY A 865 17.90 -28.59 -0.12
CA GLY A 865 17.90 -30.03 -0.38
C GLY A 865 18.28 -30.89 0.81
N PHE A 866 18.09 -32.20 0.63
CA PHE A 866 18.44 -33.23 1.60
C PHE A 866 19.40 -34.24 0.98
N ASN A 867 20.44 -34.60 1.73
CA ASN A 867 21.50 -35.51 1.33
C ASN A 867 21.46 -36.76 2.22
N GLY A 868 21.61 -37.95 1.63
CA GLY A 868 21.96 -39.17 2.35
C GLY A 868 23.37 -39.62 1.98
N GLY A 869 24.15 -40.11 2.95
CA GLY A 869 25.55 -40.43 2.70
C GLY A 869 26.20 -41.37 3.71
N ASP A 870 27.47 -41.65 3.47
CA ASP A 870 28.38 -42.39 4.35
C ASP A 870 29.42 -41.41 4.92
N PHE A 871 29.66 -41.48 6.23
CA PHE A 871 30.64 -40.71 6.97
C PHE A 871 31.57 -41.68 7.71
N ASN A 872 32.72 -41.99 7.09
CA ASN A 872 33.69 -42.98 7.57
C ASN A 872 33.08 -44.34 8.02
N GLY A 873 32.10 -44.85 7.25
CA GLY A 873 31.39 -46.09 7.56
C GLY A 873 30.13 -45.93 8.44
N ALA A 874 29.82 -44.73 8.94
CA ALA A 874 28.56 -44.40 9.61
C ALA A 874 27.55 -43.80 8.63
N SER A 875 26.25 -44.03 8.85
CA SER A 875 25.22 -43.42 8.00
C SER A 875 25.06 -41.94 8.33
N SER A 876 24.96 -41.08 7.32
CA SER A 876 24.74 -39.63 7.50
C SER A 876 23.53 -39.14 6.71
N LEU A 877 22.79 -38.20 7.31
CA LEU A 877 21.67 -37.49 6.72
C LEU A 877 21.88 -35.99 6.91
N SER A 878 21.86 -35.23 5.83
CA SER A 878 22.08 -33.78 5.87
C SER A 878 20.93 -33.01 5.24
N GLY A 879 20.63 -31.83 5.78
CA GLY A 879 19.81 -30.80 5.12
C GLY A 879 20.66 -29.57 4.87
N TYR A 880 20.47 -28.92 3.72
CA TYR A 880 21.23 -27.70 3.38
C TYR A 880 20.34 -26.63 2.77
N LEU A 881 20.78 -25.38 2.97
CA LEU A 881 20.25 -24.17 2.33
C LEU A 881 21.43 -23.41 1.69
N GLY A 882 21.36 -23.21 0.38
CA GLY A 882 22.34 -22.49 -0.43
C GLY A 882 21.77 -21.18 -0.96
N TYR A 883 22.60 -20.15 -0.95
CA TYR A 883 22.35 -18.87 -1.61
C TYR A 883 23.43 -18.60 -2.66
N ALA A 884 23.05 -18.53 -3.93
CA ALA A 884 23.96 -18.23 -5.03
C ALA A 884 24.26 -16.72 -5.06
N LEU A 885 25.49 -16.35 -4.69
CA LEU A 885 25.97 -14.96 -4.79
C LEU A 885 26.20 -14.57 -6.25
N THR A 886 26.74 -15.52 -7.03
CA THR A 886 26.94 -15.42 -8.48
C THR A 886 26.64 -16.79 -9.11
N PRO A 887 26.54 -16.90 -10.45
CA PRO A 887 26.44 -18.20 -11.10
C PRO A 887 27.58 -19.16 -10.74
N ASN A 888 28.73 -18.65 -10.31
CA ASN A 888 29.93 -19.42 -10.01
C ASN A 888 30.19 -19.62 -8.52
N ILE A 889 29.56 -18.85 -7.62
CA ILE A 889 29.82 -18.90 -6.18
C ILE A 889 28.50 -19.01 -5.41
N THR A 890 28.42 -20.02 -4.55
CA THR A 890 27.28 -20.24 -3.66
C THR A 890 27.77 -20.37 -2.22
N VAL A 891 27.11 -19.65 -1.31
CA VAL A 891 27.30 -19.84 0.13
C VAL A 891 26.24 -20.82 0.61
N GLN A 892 26.63 -21.81 1.41
CA GLN A 892 25.73 -22.87 1.87
C GLN A 892 25.88 -23.11 3.36
N LEU A 893 24.75 -23.23 4.05
CA LEU A 893 24.66 -23.75 5.41
C LEU A 893 24.16 -25.18 5.36
N GLU A 894 24.82 -26.11 6.07
CA GLU A 894 24.49 -27.53 6.08
C GLU A 894 24.45 -28.06 7.52
N GLY A 895 23.35 -28.72 7.89
CA GLY A 895 23.22 -29.48 9.13
C GLY A 895 23.21 -30.98 8.83
N THR A 896 24.06 -31.77 9.51
CA THR A 896 24.23 -33.21 9.28
C THR A 896 24.06 -34.00 10.57
N GLN A 897 23.20 -35.01 10.54
CA GLN A 897 23.08 -36.06 11.55
C GLN A 897 23.90 -37.28 11.12
N ILE A 898 24.72 -37.81 12.02
CA ILE A 898 25.54 -39.01 11.83
C ILE A 898 25.04 -40.08 12.80
N LEU A 899 24.81 -41.29 12.28
CA LEU A 899 24.28 -42.44 12.99
C LEU A 899 25.30 -43.58 12.87
N GLY A 900 26.03 -43.85 13.96
CA GLY A 900 27.13 -44.80 13.98
C GLY A 900 26.93 -45.93 15.00
N ASP A 901 27.58 -47.07 14.77
CA ASP A 901 27.45 -48.26 15.63
C ASP A 901 28.05 -48.07 17.04
N PHE A 902 28.96 -47.10 17.20
CA PHE A 902 29.70 -46.85 18.44
C PHE A 902 29.51 -45.42 19.00
N SER A 903 29.15 -44.47 18.15
CA SER A 903 28.91 -43.07 18.51
C SER A 903 28.02 -42.41 17.46
N ASP A 904 27.08 -41.60 17.93
CA ASP A 904 26.28 -40.72 17.09
C ASP A 904 26.92 -39.33 17.05
N GLY A 905 26.62 -38.55 16.02
CA GLY A 905 27.14 -37.20 15.91
C GLY A 905 26.18 -36.23 15.25
N VAL A 906 26.32 -34.95 15.58
CA VAL A 906 25.63 -33.85 14.89
C VAL A 906 26.68 -32.84 14.46
N MET A 907 26.60 -32.40 13.21
CA MET A 907 27.55 -31.49 12.59
C MET A 907 26.82 -30.32 11.93
N GLY A 908 27.32 -29.10 12.13
CA GLY A 908 26.88 -27.91 11.39
C GLY A 908 28.06 -27.28 10.65
N THR A 909 27.90 -26.99 9.35
CA THR A 909 28.96 -26.39 8.52
C THR A 909 28.48 -25.19 7.72
N ALA A 910 29.39 -24.24 7.52
CA ALA A 910 29.26 -23.15 6.56
C ALA A 910 30.28 -23.36 5.43
N ASN A 911 29.78 -23.31 4.19
CA ASN A 911 30.51 -23.75 3.00
C ASN A 911 30.49 -22.67 1.92
N ILE A 912 31.59 -22.55 1.19
CA ILE A 912 31.66 -21.81 -0.07
C ILE A 912 31.85 -22.82 -1.20
N LEU A 913 30.89 -22.86 -2.12
CA LEU A 913 30.89 -23.70 -3.30
C LEU A 913 31.27 -22.87 -4.52
N MET A 914 32.23 -23.36 -5.29
CA MET A 914 32.74 -22.72 -6.50
C MET A 914 32.45 -23.61 -7.71
N TYR A 915 31.64 -23.12 -8.65
CA TYR A 915 31.26 -23.77 -9.90
C TYR A 915 32.09 -23.19 -11.05
N PRO A 916 33.09 -23.91 -11.59
CA PRO A 916 33.85 -23.42 -12.74
C PRO A 916 33.02 -23.40 -14.03
N PHE A 917 32.04 -24.32 -14.13
CA PHE A 917 31.19 -24.47 -15.30
C PHE A 917 29.71 -24.58 -14.88
N PRO A 918 29.08 -23.49 -14.40
CA PRO A 918 27.72 -23.54 -13.85
C PRO A 918 26.65 -23.86 -14.91
N LYS A 919 26.94 -23.57 -16.17
CA LYS A 919 26.05 -23.81 -17.31
C LYS A 919 26.10 -25.24 -17.86
N TRP A 920 27.02 -26.08 -17.39
CA TRP A 920 27.12 -27.46 -17.86
C TRP A 920 26.03 -28.33 -17.23
N ARG A 921 25.45 -29.23 -18.02
CA ARG A 921 24.42 -30.19 -17.55
C ARG A 921 24.90 -31.07 -16.39
N LEU A 922 26.20 -31.37 -16.38
CA LEU A 922 26.93 -31.88 -15.22
C LEU A 922 27.86 -30.75 -14.78
N SER A 923 27.47 -30.02 -13.75
CA SER A 923 28.24 -28.88 -13.25
C SER A 923 29.12 -29.32 -12.08
N PRO A 924 30.45 -29.43 -12.26
CA PRO A 924 31.35 -29.74 -11.16
C PRO A 924 31.48 -28.51 -10.24
N TYR A 925 31.74 -28.76 -8.97
CA TYR A 925 32.07 -27.72 -8.01
C TYR A 925 33.13 -28.16 -7.01
N PHE A 926 33.85 -27.18 -6.48
CA PHE A 926 34.74 -27.33 -5.34
C PHE A 926 34.06 -26.71 -4.13
N THR A 927 34.23 -27.33 -2.95
CA THR A 927 33.71 -26.80 -1.70
C THR A 927 34.82 -26.72 -0.68
N ILE A 928 34.86 -25.60 0.04
CA ILE A 928 35.65 -25.45 1.25
C ILE A 928 34.73 -24.92 2.35
N GLY A 929 34.91 -25.40 3.56
CA GLY A 929 34.04 -24.99 4.66
C GLY A 929 34.64 -25.31 6.01
N THR A 930 34.03 -24.71 7.02
CA THR A 930 34.36 -24.90 8.42
C THR A 930 33.08 -25.13 9.22
N GLY A 931 33.20 -25.72 10.40
CA GLY A 931 32.05 -26.02 11.22
C GLY A 931 32.42 -26.61 12.56
N ILE A 932 31.40 -27.16 13.22
CA ILE A 932 31.52 -27.80 14.52
C ILE A 932 30.88 -29.19 14.44
N ILE A 933 31.54 -30.19 15.03
CA ILE A 933 30.99 -31.52 15.21
C ILE A 933 30.87 -31.84 16.70
N LYS A 934 29.70 -32.33 17.09
CA LYS A 934 29.45 -32.88 18.43
C LYS A 934 29.29 -34.39 18.33
N THR A 935 30.14 -35.14 19.03
CA THR A 935 30.16 -36.61 19.01
C THR A 935 29.74 -37.17 20.37
N GLN A 936 28.76 -38.08 20.37
CA GLN A 936 28.17 -38.70 21.55
C GLN A 936 28.36 -40.22 21.51
N PRO A 937 29.12 -40.82 22.43
CA PRO A 937 29.42 -42.26 22.41
C PRO A 937 28.27 -43.14 22.93
N GLN A 938 27.98 -44.25 22.25
CA GLN A 938 27.03 -45.28 22.72
C GLN A 938 27.75 -46.29 23.63
N THR A 939 27.71 -46.08 24.95
CA THR A 939 28.55 -46.87 25.89
C THR A 939 28.21 -48.37 25.94
N THR A 940 29.25 -49.23 25.93
CA THR A 940 29.29 -50.42 26.82
C THR A 940 30.69 -50.81 27.32
N ILE A 941 31.81 -50.32 26.76
CA ILE A 941 33.15 -50.59 27.33
C ILE A 941 34.05 -49.35 27.17
N VAL A 942 34.50 -48.79 28.31
CA VAL A 942 35.34 -47.59 28.52
C VAL A 942 34.61 -46.24 28.54
N ALA A 943 34.91 -45.42 29.55
CA ALA A 943 34.37 -44.07 29.76
C ALA A 943 34.85 -43.12 28.65
N ALA A 944 34.01 -42.93 27.64
CA ALA A 944 34.16 -41.86 26.65
C ALA A 944 33.19 -40.73 27.03
N GLU A 945 33.69 -39.49 27.03
CA GLU A 945 32.93 -38.27 27.29
C GLU A 945 32.45 -37.67 25.96
N ASP A 946 31.33 -36.93 25.99
CA ASP A 946 30.85 -36.15 24.85
C ASP A 946 31.93 -35.14 24.43
N ARG A 947 32.21 -35.04 23.13
CA ARG A 947 33.23 -34.14 22.57
C ARG A 947 32.60 -33.17 21.57
N GLU A 948 33.08 -31.93 21.58
CA GLU A 948 32.75 -30.88 20.62
C GLU A 948 34.06 -30.38 20.03
N ASP A 949 34.23 -30.49 18.71
CA ASP A 949 35.46 -30.10 18.00
C ASP A 949 35.15 -29.21 16.81
N GLU A 950 36.12 -28.38 16.46
CA GLU A 950 36.12 -27.64 15.20
C GLU A 950 36.53 -28.55 14.05
N ILE A 951 35.90 -28.35 12.89
CA ILE A 951 36.20 -29.09 11.68
C ILE A 951 36.47 -28.14 10.53
N VAL A 952 37.44 -28.50 9.70
CA VAL A 952 37.69 -27.84 8.42
C VAL A 952 37.60 -28.91 7.35
N HIS A 953 37.03 -28.58 6.19
CA HIS A 953 36.93 -29.55 5.12
C HIS A 953 37.11 -28.93 3.75
N ALA A 954 37.58 -29.76 2.85
CA ALA A 954 37.60 -29.49 1.42
C ALA A 954 36.96 -30.67 0.69
N GLY A 955 36.30 -30.37 -0.43
CA GLY A 955 35.57 -31.38 -1.18
C GLY A 955 35.36 -31.01 -2.63
N VAL A 956 34.93 -32.02 -3.38
CA VAL A 956 34.53 -31.90 -4.78
C VAL A 956 33.15 -32.50 -4.93
N GLY A 957 32.32 -31.86 -5.73
CA GLY A 957 31.01 -32.38 -6.07
C GLY A 957 30.64 -32.12 -7.51
N ALA A 958 29.52 -32.69 -7.91
CA ALA A 958 28.92 -32.41 -9.20
C ALA A 958 27.39 -32.41 -9.09
N ASN A 959 26.79 -31.41 -9.72
CA ASN A 959 25.34 -31.32 -9.90
C ASN A 959 24.99 -31.88 -11.28
N LEU A 960 24.17 -32.92 -11.32
CA LEU A 960 23.56 -33.43 -12.54
C LEU A 960 22.12 -32.93 -12.61
N TYR A 961 21.86 -32.03 -13.56
CA TYR A 961 20.52 -31.48 -13.78
C TYR A 961 19.69 -32.48 -14.59
N LEU A 962 18.72 -33.12 -13.91
CA LEU A 962 17.87 -34.18 -14.47
C LEU A 962 16.63 -33.59 -15.16
N SER A 963 16.03 -32.53 -14.61
CA SER A 963 14.94 -31.73 -15.20
C SER A 963 14.97 -30.30 -14.67
N ASP A 964 14.04 -29.46 -15.16
CA ASP A 964 13.66 -28.12 -14.66
C ASP A 964 13.43 -27.98 -13.14
N ARG A 965 13.19 -29.06 -12.40
CA ARG A 965 12.94 -29.04 -10.94
C ARG A 965 13.73 -30.05 -10.14
N PHE A 966 14.52 -30.90 -10.80
CA PHE A 966 15.23 -31.97 -10.13
C PHE A 966 16.70 -31.95 -10.49
N MET A 967 17.54 -31.78 -9.48
CA MET A 967 18.98 -31.97 -9.59
C MET A 967 19.44 -33.08 -8.66
N LEU A 968 20.33 -33.91 -9.18
CA LEU A 968 21.03 -34.91 -8.42
C LEU A 968 22.40 -34.34 -8.07
N ARG A 969 22.68 -34.15 -6.78
CA ARG A 969 23.99 -33.71 -6.32
C ARG A 969 24.76 -34.91 -5.79
N MET A 970 26.01 -35.05 -6.22
CA MET A 970 26.97 -36.01 -5.68
C MET A 970 28.15 -35.25 -5.12
N GLU A 971 28.57 -35.57 -3.91
CA GLU A 971 29.60 -34.84 -3.20
C GLU A 971 30.53 -35.78 -2.45
N TYR A 972 31.83 -35.49 -2.51
CA TYR A 972 32.86 -36.06 -1.66
C TYR A 972 33.52 -34.93 -0.86
N LYS A 973 33.51 -35.06 0.47
CA LYS A 973 34.17 -34.13 1.40
C LYS A 973 35.18 -34.91 2.23
N ARG A 974 36.36 -34.33 2.41
CA ARG A 974 37.35 -34.78 3.38
C ARG A 974 37.40 -33.76 4.51
N HIS A 975 37.03 -34.21 5.70
CA HIS A 975 37.00 -33.43 6.92
C HIS A 975 38.27 -33.68 7.73
N THR A 976 38.85 -32.63 8.26
CA THR A 976 39.90 -32.69 9.27
C THR A 976 39.29 -32.19 10.58
N VAL A 977 39.13 -33.10 11.54
CA VAL A 977 38.65 -32.76 12.88
C VAL A 977 39.84 -32.31 13.70
N LEU A 978 39.81 -31.05 14.11
CA LEU A 978 40.88 -30.43 14.88
C LEU A 978 40.71 -30.83 16.35
N THR A 979 41.40 -31.89 16.75
CA THR A 979 41.27 -32.45 18.10
C THR A 979 42.38 -31.95 19.02
N SER A 980 42.12 -31.95 20.33
CA SER A 980 43.15 -31.65 21.33
C SER A 980 44.08 -32.84 21.66
N ARG A 981 44.19 -33.85 20.78
CA ARG A 981 45.00 -35.07 20.95
C ARG A 981 46.19 -35.06 19.98
N ASP A 982 47.10 -36.03 20.13
CA ASP A 982 48.38 -36.13 19.40
C ASP A 982 48.25 -36.29 17.87
N ASP A 983 47.05 -36.50 17.32
CA ASP A 983 46.77 -36.57 15.87
C ASP A 983 45.42 -35.89 15.55
N ASN A 984 45.36 -35.14 14.44
CA ASN A 984 44.10 -34.69 13.86
C ASN A 984 43.40 -35.86 13.15
N GLU A 985 42.08 -35.96 13.28
CA GLU A 985 41.32 -37.07 12.68
C GLU A 985 40.85 -36.68 11.26
N GLU A 986 41.35 -37.39 10.24
CA GLU A 986 40.87 -37.24 8.86
C GLU A 986 39.68 -38.18 8.60
N ILE A 987 38.55 -37.60 8.18
CA ILE A 987 37.30 -38.30 7.96
C ILE A 987 36.80 -38.06 6.54
N ASP A 988 36.60 -39.15 5.79
CA ASP A 988 36.03 -39.13 4.45
C ASP A 988 34.50 -39.25 4.49
N GLN A 989 33.82 -38.41 3.71
CA GLN A 989 32.36 -38.40 3.58
C GLN A 989 31.92 -38.43 2.10
N TRP A 990 31.00 -39.35 1.78
CA TRP A 990 30.34 -39.43 0.48
C TRP A 990 28.85 -39.16 0.62
N LYS A 991 28.30 -38.24 -0.17
CA LYS A 991 26.87 -37.86 -0.13
C LYS A 991 26.24 -37.87 -1.51
N ALA A 992 24.97 -38.24 -1.57
CA ALA A 992 24.12 -38.06 -2.73
C ALA A 992 22.76 -37.44 -2.34
N ALA A 993 22.25 -36.54 -3.17
CA ALA A 993 21.08 -35.72 -2.87
C ALA A 993 20.07 -35.68 -4.00
N TYR A 994 18.81 -35.46 -3.63
CA TYR A 994 17.78 -34.93 -4.53
C TYR A 994 17.41 -33.52 -4.04
N ALA A 995 17.52 -32.52 -4.91
CA ALA A 995 17.10 -31.14 -4.62
C ALA A 995 15.95 -30.70 -5.53
N ALA A 996 15.01 -29.94 -4.98
CA ALA A 996 13.84 -29.40 -5.70
C ALA A 996 13.68 -27.89 -5.48
N ASP A 997 13.13 -27.20 -6.47
CA ASP A 997 12.95 -25.74 -6.52
C ASP A 997 11.50 -25.33 -6.18
N PRO A 998 11.27 -24.35 -5.28
CA PRO A 998 9.95 -23.78 -5.03
C PRO A 998 9.54 -22.59 -5.94
N GLY A 999 10.45 -21.96 -6.71
CA GLY A 999 10.19 -20.67 -7.36
C GLY A 999 9.34 -20.70 -8.64
N GLU A 1000 8.43 -19.73 -8.80
CA GLU A 1000 7.70 -19.42 -10.05
C GLU A 1000 8.50 -18.43 -10.93
N LEU A 1001 8.45 -18.60 -12.25
CA LEU A 1001 8.99 -17.65 -13.23
C LEU A 1001 7.82 -16.94 -13.89
N GLU A 1002 7.69 -15.63 -13.66
CA GLU A 1002 6.83 -14.76 -14.47
C GLU A 1002 7.49 -14.51 -15.83
N LEU A 1003 6.68 -14.47 -16.89
CA LEU A 1003 7.16 -14.12 -18.22
C LEU A 1003 7.34 -12.60 -18.27
N GLU A 1004 8.55 -12.13 -18.56
CA GLU A 1004 8.69 -10.82 -19.21
C GLU A 1004 7.96 -10.89 -20.57
N PRO A 1005 7.24 -9.83 -20.98
CA PRO A 1005 6.58 -9.79 -22.26
C PRO A 1005 7.61 -10.04 -23.37
N LEU A 1006 7.27 -10.92 -24.31
CA LEU A 1006 8.03 -11.16 -25.54
C LEU A 1006 8.03 -9.89 -26.40
N LEU A 1007 8.85 -8.91 -26.01
CA LEU A 1007 9.32 -7.89 -26.92
C LEU A 1007 10.30 -8.58 -27.86
N VAL A 1008 9.96 -8.61 -29.15
CA VAL A 1008 10.92 -8.88 -30.21
C VAL A 1008 11.91 -7.72 -30.22
N ARG A 1009 12.91 -7.75 -29.33
CA ARG A 1009 14.08 -6.86 -29.37
C ARG A 1009 15.21 -7.62 -30.05
N GLU A 1010 15.64 -7.13 -31.21
CA GLU A 1010 16.98 -7.42 -31.68
C GLU A 1010 17.98 -6.88 -30.64
N PRO A 1011 18.99 -7.67 -30.22
CA PRO A 1011 19.93 -7.21 -29.20
C PRO A 1011 20.89 -6.19 -29.81
N GLU A 1012 20.68 -4.91 -29.51
CA GLU A 1012 21.74 -3.91 -29.61
C GLU A 1012 22.85 -4.24 -28.61
N ARG A 1013 24.07 -4.41 -29.12
CA ARG A 1013 25.26 -4.56 -28.27
C ARG A 1013 25.59 -3.21 -27.68
N ARG A 1014 25.44 -3.10 -26.36
CA ARG A 1014 26.03 -2.03 -25.56
C ARG A 1014 27.56 -2.10 -25.70
N GLU A 1015 28.18 -1.03 -26.18
CA GLU A 1015 29.63 -0.87 -26.07
C GLU A 1015 29.98 -0.66 -24.58
N VAL A 1016 30.87 -1.51 -24.08
CA VAL A 1016 31.38 -1.45 -22.71
C VAL A 1016 32.71 -0.72 -22.79
N GLU A 1017 32.81 0.43 -22.13
CA GLU A 1017 34.12 1.05 -21.84
C GLU A 1017 34.84 0.16 -20.83
N VAL A 1018 36.02 -0.31 -21.22
CA VAL A 1018 36.89 -1.13 -20.38
C VAL A 1018 38.04 -0.25 -19.95
N ASP A 1019 38.25 -0.09 -18.64
CA ASP A 1019 39.44 0.60 -18.12
C ASP A 1019 40.69 -0.17 -18.58
N ASP A 1020 41.56 0.52 -19.32
CA ASP A 1020 42.89 0.03 -19.67
C ASP A 1020 43.68 -0.17 -18.37
N LEU A 1021 44.06 -1.42 -18.07
CA LEU A 1021 45.02 -1.71 -16.99
C LEU A 1021 46.35 -1.05 -17.37
N ASP A 1022 46.83 -0.16 -16.52
CA ASP A 1022 48.15 0.46 -16.67
C ASP A 1022 49.24 -0.65 -16.59
N SER A 1023 50.42 -0.39 -17.17
CA SER A 1023 51.40 -1.44 -17.53
C SER A 1023 52.31 -1.93 -16.39
N GLU A 1024 51.82 -1.92 -15.16
CA GLU A 1024 52.59 -2.22 -13.94
C GLU A 1024 52.80 -3.73 -13.74
N ASP A 1025 54.01 -4.21 -14.04
CA ASP A 1025 54.36 -5.63 -13.89
C ASP A 1025 54.79 -5.99 -12.45
N PHE A 1026 54.90 -5.05 -11.51
CA PHE A 1026 55.37 -5.31 -10.15
C PHE A 1026 54.25 -5.17 -9.12
N GLU A 1027 54.24 -6.10 -8.18
CA GLU A 1027 53.26 -6.16 -7.09
C GLU A 1027 54.00 -6.26 -5.75
N ILE A 1028 53.73 -5.38 -4.80
CA ILE A 1028 54.28 -5.48 -3.43
C ILE A 1028 53.15 -5.36 -2.41
N GLY A 1029 53.18 -6.20 -1.38
CA GLY A 1029 52.15 -6.20 -0.36
C GLY A 1029 52.51 -6.89 0.95
N VAL A 1030 51.55 -6.87 1.86
CA VAL A 1030 51.62 -7.51 3.17
C VAL A 1030 50.52 -8.57 3.27
N PHE A 1031 50.78 -9.62 4.04
CA PHE A 1031 49.78 -10.63 4.35
C PHE A 1031 49.79 -10.99 5.84
N SER A 1032 48.64 -11.46 6.31
CA SER A 1032 48.47 -12.01 7.65
C SER A 1032 47.53 -13.21 7.60
N GLY A 1033 47.77 -14.19 8.44
CA GLY A 1033 47.02 -15.42 8.43
C GLY A 1033 47.33 -16.32 9.62
N VAL A 1034 46.95 -17.58 9.48
CA VAL A 1034 47.22 -18.64 10.44
C VAL A 1034 48.11 -19.68 9.77
N MET A 1035 49.19 -20.06 10.44
CA MET A 1035 50.08 -21.13 10.02
C MET A 1035 50.03 -22.25 11.04
N ASN A 1036 49.66 -23.45 10.58
CA ASN A 1036 49.78 -24.65 11.37
C ASN A 1036 51.18 -25.24 11.14
N VAL A 1037 51.96 -25.29 12.21
CA VAL A 1037 53.29 -25.91 12.22
C VAL A 1037 53.18 -27.26 12.91
N GLU A 1038 53.54 -28.31 12.19
CA GLU A 1038 53.49 -29.67 12.68
C GLU A 1038 54.34 -29.80 13.96
N ASP A 1039 53.79 -30.44 15.00
CA ASP A 1039 54.32 -30.55 16.38
C ASP A 1039 54.20 -29.29 17.28
N PHE A 1040 53.83 -28.12 16.74
CA PHE A 1040 53.81 -26.83 17.46
C PHE A 1040 52.43 -26.14 17.51
N GLY A 1041 51.47 -26.56 16.67
CA GLY A 1041 50.09 -26.03 16.67
C GLY A 1041 49.87 -24.93 15.65
N SER A 1042 48.81 -24.14 15.83
CA SER A 1042 48.42 -23.06 14.91
C SER A 1042 48.77 -21.70 15.52
N ASP A 1043 49.62 -20.95 14.83
CA ASP A 1043 50.09 -19.64 15.26
C ASP A 1043 49.88 -18.58 14.17
N THR A 1044 49.79 -17.32 14.58
CA THR A 1044 49.60 -16.20 13.65
C THR A 1044 50.87 -15.97 12.82
N VAL A 1045 50.72 -15.98 11.50
CA VAL A 1045 51.79 -15.64 10.56
C VAL A 1045 51.56 -14.26 9.97
N THR A 1046 52.64 -13.51 9.80
CA THR A 1046 52.64 -12.22 9.10
C THR A 1046 53.84 -12.14 8.18
N GLY A 1047 53.69 -11.47 7.05
CA GLY A 1047 54.77 -11.39 6.08
C GLY A 1047 54.58 -10.33 5.00
N ILE A 1048 55.59 -10.26 4.16
CA ILE A 1048 55.63 -9.41 2.97
C ILE A 1048 55.79 -10.27 1.72
N ARG A 1049 55.19 -9.81 0.63
CA ARG A 1049 55.34 -10.42 -0.68
C ARG A 1049 55.71 -9.37 -1.72
N ALA A 1050 56.56 -9.78 -2.66
CA ALA A 1050 56.89 -9.01 -3.84
C ALA A 1050 56.79 -9.94 -5.06
N ALA A 1051 55.97 -9.61 -6.04
CA ALA A 1051 55.80 -10.38 -7.26
C ALA A 1051 56.11 -9.55 -8.50
N TYR A 1052 56.61 -10.23 -9.52
CA TYR A 1052 56.81 -9.69 -10.87
C TYR A 1052 55.99 -10.54 -11.85
N HIS A 1053 55.01 -9.92 -12.48
CA HIS A 1053 54.13 -10.52 -13.48
C HIS A 1053 54.86 -10.55 -14.81
N VAL A 1054 55.37 -11.73 -15.19
CA VAL A 1054 56.16 -11.91 -16.41
C VAL A 1054 55.25 -11.91 -17.65
N THR A 1055 54.03 -12.41 -17.48
CA THR A 1055 52.94 -12.46 -18.47
C THR A 1055 51.60 -12.45 -17.74
N GLU A 1056 50.49 -12.31 -18.46
CA GLU A 1056 49.12 -12.45 -17.89
C GLU A 1056 48.89 -13.80 -17.19
N ASP A 1057 49.59 -14.85 -17.63
CA ASP A 1057 49.46 -16.20 -17.10
C ASP A 1057 50.48 -16.51 -16.00
N PHE A 1058 51.69 -15.95 -16.05
CA PHE A 1058 52.79 -16.34 -15.17
C PHE A 1058 53.39 -15.17 -14.41
N PHE A 1059 53.58 -15.37 -13.11
CA PHE A 1059 54.27 -14.43 -12.23
C PHE A 1059 55.32 -15.13 -11.38
N VAL A 1060 56.34 -14.39 -10.97
CA VAL A 1060 57.35 -14.87 -10.02
C VAL A 1060 57.19 -14.08 -8.75
N GLU A 1061 57.02 -14.76 -7.62
CA GLU A 1061 56.91 -14.12 -6.31
C GLU A 1061 58.06 -14.47 -5.39
N ALA A 1062 58.46 -13.50 -4.57
CA ALA A 1062 59.34 -13.65 -3.43
C ALA A 1062 58.55 -13.31 -2.16
N VAL A 1063 58.58 -14.21 -1.18
CA VAL A 1063 57.81 -14.09 0.06
C VAL A 1063 58.74 -14.22 1.25
N TYR A 1064 58.56 -13.33 2.23
CA TYR A 1064 59.13 -13.44 3.57
C TYR A 1064 58.01 -13.50 4.59
N GLY A 1065 57.97 -14.55 5.41
CA GLY A 1065 57.01 -14.70 6.49
C GLY A 1065 57.69 -15.01 7.82
N LYS A 1066 57.04 -14.59 8.91
CA LYS A 1066 57.45 -14.88 10.27
C LYS A 1066 56.25 -15.31 11.12
N THR A 1067 56.46 -16.35 11.93
CA THR A 1067 55.55 -16.79 12.98
C THR A 1067 56.35 -17.10 14.26
N THR A 1068 55.75 -16.89 15.43
CA THR A 1068 56.37 -17.21 16.72
C THR A 1068 55.60 -18.38 17.31
N LEU A 1069 56.28 -19.50 17.51
CA LEU A 1069 55.60 -20.76 17.82
C LEU A 1069 55.43 -21.00 19.33
N GLY A 1070 54.35 -21.72 19.66
CA GLY A 1070 54.06 -22.19 21.00
C GLY A 1070 55.03 -23.26 21.54
N GLN A 1071 54.68 -23.88 22.66
CA GLN A 1071 55.38 -25.07 23.16
C GLN A 1071 54.97 -26.30 22.35
N THR A 1072 55.93 -27.20 22.06
CA THR A 1072 55.57 -28.46 21.41
C THR A 1072 54.68 -29.29 22.32
N SER A 1073 53.89 -30.18 21.71
CA SER A 1073 53.18 -31.24 22.41
C SER A 1073 54.12 -32.06 23.33
N PHE A 1074 55.36 -32.32 22.90
CA PHE A 1074 56.38 -32.99 23.73
C PHE A 1074 56.84 -32.16 24.95
N GLU A 1075 57.03 -30.86 24.80
CA GLU A 1075 57.39 -29.95 25.91
C GLU A 1075 56.24 -29.84 26.94
N LEU A 1076 55.00 -29.75 26.46
CA LEU A 1076 53.80 -29.70 27.30
C LEU A 1076 53.58 -31.00 28.09
N LEU A 1077 53.89 -32.16 27.50
CA LEU A 1077 53.64 -33.47 28.11
C LEU A 1077 54.81 -33.99 28.97
N SER A 1078 56.06 -33.63 28.68
CA SER A 1078 57.24 -34.18 29.37
C SER A 1078 57.61 -33.47 30.68
N GLY A 1079 57.17 -32.22 30.89
CA GLY A 1079 57.46 -31.41 32.08
C GLY A 1079 58.95 -31.13 32.33
N GLY A 1080 59.80 -31.30 31.31
CA GLY A 1080 61.25 -31.07 31.34
C GLY A 1080 61.67 -29.63 31.01
N ALA A 1081 62.99 -29.36 30.96
CA ALA A 1081 63.51 -28.07 30.49
C ALA A 1081 63.13 -27.82 29.02
N PRO A 1082 62.81 -26.58 28.61
CA PRO A 1082 62.42 -26.27 27.23
C PRO A 1082 63.46 -26.76 26.22
N LEU A 1083 62.98 -27.39 25.16
CA LEU A 1083 63.77 -27.97 24.08
C LEU A 1083 64.36 -26.88 23.18
N LEU A 1084 63.63 -25.75 23.04
CA LEU A 1084 64.03 -24.54 22.34
C LEU A 1084 64.03 -23.34 23.31
N SER A 1085 65.04 -22.47 23.18
CA SER A 1085 65.03 -21.14 23.81
C SER A 1085 63.99 -20.23 23.16
N ASP A 1086 63.60 -19.15 23.84
CA ASP A 1086 62.59 -18.21 23.32
C ASP A 1086 62.98 -17.62 21.94
N ASP A 1087 64.28 -17.39 21.71
CA ASP A 1087 64.80 -16.89 20.43
C ASP A 1087 64.79 -17.98 19.32
N GLU A 1088 64.79 -19.27 19.68
CA GLU A 1088 64.75 -20.41 18.74
C GLU A 1088 63.32 -20.80 18.33
N ARG A 1089 62.29 -20.17 18.92
CA ARG A 1089 60.86 -20.37 18.59
C ARG A 1089 60.34 -19.46 17.48
N ASP A 1090 61.12 -18.45 17.12
CA ASP A 1090 60.82 -17.60 15.97
C ASP A 1090 61.15 -18.37 14.69
N MET A 1091 60.10 -18.78 13.97
CA MET A 1091 60.22 -19.41 12.67
C MET A 1091 60.09 -18.34 11.59
N GLN A 1092 61.07 -18.27 10.69
CA GLN A 1092 61.04 -17.36 9.56
C GLN A 1092 61.40 -18.07 8.26
N TYR A 1093 60.71 -17.73 7.18
CA TYR A 1093 60.92 -18.37 5.88
C TYR A 1093 61.02 -17.35 4.75
N TYR A 1094 61.84 -17.69 3.75
CA TYR A 1094 61.99 -16.93 2.51
C TYR A 1094 61.80 -17.89 1.33
N ASN A 1095 60.77 -17.68 0.50
CA ASN A 1095 60.50 -18.49 -0.68
C ASN A 1095 60.56 -17.66 -1.96
N VAL A 1096 61.00 -18.30 -3.05
CA VAL A 1096 60.81 -17.80 -4.42
C VAL A 1096 59.98 -18.83 -5.18
N SER A 1097 58.82 -18.41 -5.67
CA SER A 1097 57.82 -19.29 -6.30
C SER A 1097 57.48 -18.82 -7.71
N LEU A 1098 57.21 -19.78 -8.60
CA LEU A 1098 56.56 -19.50 -9.89
C LEU A 1098 55.05 -19.70 -9.70
N GLY A 1099 54.28 -18.66 -9.99
CA GLY A 1099 52.83 -18.67 -10.03
C GLY A 1099 52.29 -18.80 -11.45
N TRP A 1100 51.21 -19.56 -11.60
CA TRP A 1100 50.45 -19.71 -12.84
C TRP A 1100 48.97 -19.39 -12.59
N ASN A 1101 48.46 -18.35 -13.24
CA ASN A 1101 47.05 -17.98 -13.30
C ASN A 1101 46.30 -18.97 -14.19
N ILE A 1102 45.54 -19.89 -13.59
CA ILE A 1102 44.86 -20.97 -14.33
C ILE A 1102 43.50 -20.50 -14.87
N PHE A 1103 42.82 -19.62 -14.15
CA PHE A 1103 41.51 -19.10 -14.55
C PHE A 1103 41.43 -17.59 -14.32
N PRO A 1104 41.72 -16.77 -15.34
CA PRO A 1104 41.38 -15.36 -15.33
C PRO A 1104 39.85 -15.22 -15.48
N GLY A 1105 39.25 -14.28 -14.74
CA GLY A 1105 37.82 -14.05 -14.78
C GLY A 1105 37.39 -12.72 -14.17
N GLU A 1106 36.09 -12.45 -14.23
CA GLU A 1106 35.46 -11.28 -13.62
C GLU A 1106 34.50 -11.74 -12.53
N ALA A 1107 34.64 -11.15 -11.34
CA ALA A 1107 33.73 -11.34 -10.22
C ALA A 1107 32.74 -10.18 -10.18
N PHE A 1108 31.46 -10.48 -10.41
CA PHE A 1108 30.38 -9.51 -10.33
C PHE A 1108 29.83 -9.47 -8.89
N VAL A 1109 29.94 -8.32 -8.23
CA VAL A 1109 29.41 -8.08 -6.89
C VAL A 1109 28.18 -7.17 -7.01
N GLY A 1110 27.00 -7.79 -7.04
CA GLY A 1110 25.73 -7.08 -7.28
C GLY A 1110 25.50 -6.71 -8.75
N ARG A 1111 24.49 -5.86 -9.02
CA ARG A 1111 24.15 -5.40 -10.39
C ARG A 1111 25.04 -4.25 -10.91
N ARG A 1112 25.88 -3.66 -10.04
CA ARG A 1112 26.63 -2.43 -10.33
C ARG A 1112 28.15 -2.57 -10.40
N TRP A 1113 28.76 -3.63 -9.83
CA TRP A 1113 30.22 -3.72 -9.70
C TRP A 1113 30.77 -5.02 -10.31
N ALA A 1114 31.83 -4.90 -11.11
CA ALA A 1114 32.56 -6.02 -11.71
C ALA A 1114 34.06 -5.84 -11.45
N PHE A 1115 34.70 -6.84 -10.85
CA PHE A 1115 36.12 -6.82 -10.49
C PHE A 1115 36.88 -7.89 -11.27
N LYS A 1116 38.08 -7.57 -11.75
CA LYS A 1116 38.95 -8.57 -12.39
C LYS A 1116 39.56 -9.47 -11.31
N GLY A 1117 39.63 -10.77 -11.56
CA GLY A 1117 40.22 -11.72 -10.62
C GLY A 1117 40.88 -12.91 -11.31
N SER A 1118 41.73 -13.63 -10.59
CA SER A 1118 42.44 -14.78 -11.11
C SER A 1118 42.63 -15.85 -10.04
N LEU A 1119 42.24 -17.09 -10.34
CA LEU A 1119 42.67 -18.25 -9.57
C LEU A 1119 44.05 -18.71 -10.06
N TYR A 1120 45.00 -18.85 -9.15
CA TYR A 1120 46.37 -19.23 -9.46
C TYR A 1120 46.88 -20.36 -8.58
N VAL A 1121 47.89 -21.07 -9.09
CA VAL A 1121 48.68 -22.04 -8.31
C VAL A 1121 50.13 -21.60 -8.26
N ILE A 1122 50.81 -21.91 -7.17
CA ILE A 1122 52.23 -21.62 -6.98
C ILE A 1122 53.01 -22.89 -6.66
N ALA A 1123 54.26 -22.93 -7.10
CA ALA A 1123 55.25 -23.89 -6.64
C ALA A 1123 56.63 -23.23 -6.62
N GLY A 1124 57.38 -23.45 -5.54
CA GLY A 1124 58.64 -22.76 -5.31
C GLY A 1124 59.56 -23.48 -4.32
N ALA A 1125 60.69 -22.83 -4.05
CA ALA A 1125 61.66 -23.29 -3.08
C ALA A 1125 62.28 -22.12 -2.33
N GLY A 1126 62.81 -22.40 -1.15
CA GLY A 1126 63.30 -21.39 -0.23
C GLY A 1126 64.08 -21.95 0.94
N SER A 1127 64.25 -21.11 1.96
CA SER A 1127 64.89 -21.48 3.23
C SER A 1127 63.98 -21.09 4.39
N THR A 1128 63.86 -21.97 5.36
CA THR A 1128 63.17 -21.75 6.63
C THR A 1128 64.19 -21.84 7.75
N GLU A 1129 64.35 -20.76 8.51
CA GLU A 1129 65.14 -20.75 9.73
C GLU A 1129 64.22 -21.11 10.90
N PHE A 1130 64.53 -22.21 11.57
CA PHE A 1130 63.73 -22.71 12.69
C PHE A 1130 64.59 -23.56 13.63
N GLY A 1131 64.43 -23.37 14.95
CA GLY A 1131 65.17 -24.15 15.95
C GLY A 1131 66.69 -23.93 15.93
N GLY A 1132 67.16 -22.78 15.43
CA GLY A 1132 68.57 -22.42 15.32
C GLY A 1132 69.29 -22.92 14.05
N ASP A 1133 68.59 -23.59 13.13
CA ASP A 1133 69.12 -24.11 11.87
C ASP A 1133 68.38 -23.58 10.63
N ASP A 1134 69.11 -23.43 9.52
CA ASP A 1134 68.54 -23.14 8.19
C ASP A 1134 68.16 -24.43 7.45
N ARG A 1135 66.89 -24.55 7.05
CA ARG A 1135 66.32 -25.72 6.38
C ARG A 1135 65.87 -25.40 4.96
N PHE A 1136 66.31 -26.20 3.99
CA PHE A 1136 65.80 -26.10 2.62
C PHE A 1136 64.31 -26.46 2.60
N THR A 1137 63.49 -25.57 2.05
CA THR A 1137 62.03 -25.68 2.08
C THR A 1137 61.47 -25.64 0.67
N ILE A 1138 60.58 -26.56 0.35
CA ILE A 1138 59.76 -26.51 -0.87
C ILE A 1138 58.40 -25.91 -0.47
N ASN A 1139 57.78 -25.11 -1.33
CA ASN A 1139 56.42 -24.64 -1.09
C ASN A 1139 55.51 -24.89 -2.31
N ALA A 1140 54.25 -25.15 -2.05
CA ALA A 1140 53.22 -25.25 -3.08
C ALA A 1140 51.88 -24.78 -2.53
N GLY A 1141 51.05 -24.15 -3.37
CA GLY A 1141 49.81 -23.55 -2.90
C GLY A 1141 48.87 -23.14 -4.01
N VAL A 1142 47.67 -22.73 -3.61
CA VAL A 1142 46.63 -22.15 -4.46
C VAL A 1142 46.21 -20.82 -3.86
N GLY A 1143 45.95 -19.83 -4.71
CA GLY A 1143 45.46 -18.54 -4.26
C GLY A 1143 44.46 -17.94 -5.24
N TYR A 1144 43.63 -17.05 -4.73
CA TYR A 1144 42.73 -16.23 -5.51
C TYR A 1144 43.09 -14.78 -5.33
N ARG A 1145 43.26 -14.07 -6.45
CA ARG A 1145 43.52 -12.64 -6.50
C ARG A 1145 42.28 -11.92 -7.03
N LEU A 1146 41.88 -10.85 -6.37
CA LEU A 1146 40.82 -9.94 -6.80
C LEU A 1146 41.40 -8.52 -6.91
N ILE A 1147 41.34 -7.94 -8.10
CA ILE A 1147 41.84 -6.60 -8.40
C ILE A 1147 40.68 -5.64 -8.20
N ALA A 1148 40.75 -4.82 -7.15
CA ALA A 1148 39.67 -3.92 -6.77
C ALA A 1148 39.75 -2.58 -7.50
N THR A 1149 40.97 -2.11 -7.79
CA THR A 1149 41.26 -0.95 -8.64
C THR A 1149 42.45 -1.27 -9.54
N ASP A 1150 42.77 -0.40 -10.50
CA ASP A 1150 43.96 -0.47 -11.36
C ASP A 1150 45.29 -0.66 -10.60
N TRP A 1151 45.40 -0.20 -9.35
CA TRP A 1151 46.62 -0.31 -8.53
C TRP A 1151 46.51 -1.16 -7.25
N LEU A 1152 45.33 -1.69 -6.87
CA LEU A 1152 45.11 -2.40 -5.60
C LEU A 1152 44.49 -3.80 -5.81
N ALA A 1153 45.08 -4.81 -5.17
CA ALA A 1153 44.55 -6.18 -5.16
C ALA A 1153 44.47 -6.83 -3.76
N PHE A 1154 43.50 -7.73 -3.65
CA PHE A 1154 43.23 -8.58 -2.50
C PHE A 1154 43.59 -10.02 -2.84
N HIS A 1155 44.26 -10.70 -1.91
CA HIS A 1155 44.69 -12.08 -2.06
C HIS A 1155 44.15 -12.96 -0.94
N VAL A 1156 43.77 -14.18 -1.30
CA VAL A 1156 43.52 -15.27 -0.35
C VAL A 1156 44.34 -16.46 -0.81
N ASP A 1157 45.25 -16.94 0.03
CA ASP A 1157 46.26 -17.96 -0.28
C ASP A 1157 46.16 -19.14 0.71
N VAL A 1158 46.34 -20.35 0.18
CA VAL A 1158 46.59 -21.57 0.97
C VAL A 1158 47.88 -22.21 0.49
N ARG A 1159 48.87 -22.37 1.37
CA ARG A 1159 50.23 -22.78 1.01
C ARG A 1159 50.75 -23.82 1.99
N ASP A 1160 51.42 -24.84 1.49
CA ASP A 1160 52.12 -25.81 2.33
C ASP A 1160 53.64 -25.61 2.18
N HIS A 1161 54.35 -25.57 3.32
CA HIS A 1161 55.79 -25.43 3.43
C HIS A 1161 56.40 -26.74 3.93
N PHE A 1162 57.10 -27.43 3.02
CA PHE A 1162 57.65 -28.76 3.23
C PHE A 1162 59.15 -28.69 3.52
N PHE A 1163 59.60 -29.13 4.70
CA PHE A 1163 61.03 -29.24 5.03
C PHE A 1163 61.35 -30.39 6.00
N GLU A 1164 62.61 -30.84 6.02
CA GLU A 1164 63.09 -31.87 6.93
C GLU A 1164 63.50 -31.27 8.29
N SER A 1165 62.96 -31.82 9.38
CA SER A 1165 63.30 -31.45 10.75
C SER A 1165 63.73 -32.68 11.56
N ASP A 1166 64.75 -32.53 12.39
CA ASP A 1166 65.27 -33.56 13.31
C ASP A 1166 65.16 -33.16 14.79
N LEU A 1167 64.33 -32.16 15.09
CA LEU A 1167 64.17 -31.56 16.41
C LEU A 1167 63.81 -32.58 17.51
N LEU A 1168 63.08 -33.63 17.16
CA LEU A 1168 62.63 -34.69 18.07
C LEU A 1168 63.52 -35.96 18.01
N GLY A 1169 64.70 -35.86 17.38
CA GLY A 1169 65.74 -36.91 17.37
C GLY A 1169 65.68 -37.89 16.21
N THR A 1170 64.67 -37.80 15.34
CA THR A 1170 64.55 -38.50 14.05
C THR A 1170 64.27 -37.51 12.94
N MET A 1171 64.93 -37.69 11.79
CA MET A 1171 64.75 -36.82 10.63
C MET A 1171 63.46 -37.18 9.91
N GLU A 1172 62.52 -36.23 9.87
CA GLU A 1172 61.18 -36.40 9.30
C GLU A 1172 60.82 -35.21 8.41
N ASN A 1173 60.02 -35.47 7.36
CA ASN A 1173 59.44 -34.42 6.52
C ASN A 1173 58.22 -33.84 7.22
N LYS A 1174 58.21 -32.53 7.41
CA LYS A 1174 57.13 -31.80 8.08
C LYS A 1174 56.34 -30.98 7.08
N HIS A 1175 55.01 -31.01 7.23
CA HIS A 1175 54.04 -30.26 6.44
C HIS A 1175 53.51 -29.09 7.26
N ASN A 1176 53.59 -27.87 6.73
CA ASN A 1176 53.25 -26.69 7.48
C ASN A 1176 52.34 -25.80 6.64
N ILE A 1177 51.04 -25.89 6.93
CA ILE A 1177 49.98 -25.29 6.14
C ILE A 1177 49.72 -23.87 6.62
N GLU A 1178 49.86 -22.92 5.72
CA GLU A 1178 49.51 -21.51 5.87
C GLU A 1178 48.19 -21.23 5.15
N PHE A 1179 47.27 -20.56 5.85
CA PHE A 1179 46.12 -19.88 5.26
C PHE A 1179 46.27 -18.38 5.51
N SER A 1180 46.36 -17.57 4.46
CA SER A 1180 46.61 -16.13 4.59
C SER A 1180 45.76 -15.26 3.67
N GLY A 1181 45.45 -14.07 4.16
CA GLY A 1181 44.85 -12.98 3.39
C GLY A 1181 45.84 -11.83 3.24
N GLY A 1182 45.91 -11.23 2.06
CA GLY A 1182 46.90 -10.19 1.76
C GLY A 1182 46.34 -9.03 0.95
N LEU A 1183 46.99 -7.88 1.10
CA LEU A 1183 46.76 -6.67 0.32
C LEU A 1183 48.03 -6.32 -0.43
N THR A 1184 47.91 -6.11 -1.74
CA THR A 1184 49.03 -5.82 -2.62
C THR A 1184 48.75 -4.64 -3.53
N PHE A 1185 49.80 -3.91 -3.86
CA PHE A 1185 49.76 -2.71 -4.68
C PHE A 1185 50.58 -2.93 -5.96
N PHE A 1186 50.01 -2.58 -7.10
CA PHE A 1186 50.66 -2.60 -8.42
C PHE A 1186 51.35 -1.25 -8.71
N PHE A 1187 52.56 -1.27 -9.28
CA PHE A 1187 53.33 -0.08 -9.67
C PHE A 1187 54.43 -0.36 -10.72
#